data_AF-A0A2S1H1N5-F1
#
_entry.id   AF-A0A2S1H1N5-F1
#
_cell.length_a   1.000
_cell.length_b   1.000
_cell.length_c   1.000
_cell.angle_alpha   90.00
_cell.angle_beta   90.00
_cell.angle_gamma   90.00
#
_symmetry.space_group_name_H-M   'P 1'
#
loop_
_entity.id
_entity.type
_entity.pdbx_description
1 polymer ?
#
loop_
_entity_poly.entity_id
_entity_poly.type
_entity_poly.pdbx_seq_one_letter_code
_entity_poly.pdbx_strand_id
1 'polypeptide(L)'
;MKKRKLYSTAALSTVTAVLVGVTGVAAEQTVFNDVSESHKYATAINAMSAAGIVHGFDDGTFRPDANVTRGQAAKMIAGTLKLDSANVKNPNFKDVEESNHYYRYIAALVATNFIRGYEDHTFRSENQITHEQLATILSNVSTVYPIDTETVLTAANVTFSPEKQVTRGELVSVLATLLTNATPQPEPQPEPQPEPEPEPENDNYKLSIMHVNDTHGRVEMFPKLMTAVKEQREKKPESLLLHAGDVFSGTLYSNEFKGQADLPFLNAMKFDAMTLGNHEFDLGSSPEGHKALADFIKATQFPVLTANVDFSKDTLFTGLFTDLISSEPENGKIYAGMIKEINGEKVGIFGLTTAETKDIASPGSVAFENYIDEAKKAVKAFEDKGVNKVIALTHIGYDDNPAYDNDLILAKSVAGIDIIVGSHSHTQLDEPFIIDTNTVGEKKDATLIVQAYQNTDYLGTLNVEFDEQGVVVKHDGKLLKVADFADDAEGLKLLAPFKEKVAAISTAEIGVTLTEDLVAPRSQDGGLSVRNSETALGNIITDGMLAKAKKSTAKKVVMAFQNGGGIREKIPAGNVTTGQIITVLPFGNTLAIMDVTGAELKATFEHSVKDAPKENGGFLHISGAKVEYDSSKEAGSRIVSLKYYDEATKAYVDVKDDEKYTVATNAFTAKGGDGFSALGKAYEEGRVTDLGLSDWENLKEQLLSLKEINYQPEGRIIDKAIVNTK
;
A
#
# COMPACT_ATOMS: atom_id res chain seq x y z
N MET A 1 10.99 -22.75 -42.23
CA MET A 1 11.58 -22.99 -40.89
C MET A 1 11.18 -21.84 -39.96
N LYS A 2 10.21 -22.07 -39.06
CA LYS A 2 9.71 -21.06 -38.12
C LYS A 2 10.59 -21.06 -36.87
N LYS A 3 11.27 -19.95 -36.57
CA LYS A 3 11.91 -19.71 -35.26
C LYS A 3 10.84 -19.17 -34.30
N ARG A 4 10.54 -19.92 -33.24
CA ARG A 4 9.67 -19.49 -32.13
C ARG A 4 10.44 -18.48 -31.27
N LYS A 5 9.88 -17.28 -31.07
CA LYS A 5 10.32 -16.31 -30.04
C LYS A 5 9.73 -16.77 -28.70
N LEU A 6 10.58 -16.97 -27.70
CA LEU A 6 10.16 -17.12 -26.31
C LEU A 6 9.90 -15.71 -25.74
N TYR A 7 8.73 -15.51 -25.16
CA TYR A 7 8.42 -14.39 -24.26
C TYR A 7 8.42 -14.95 -22.84
N SER A 8 9.32 -14.46 -21.99
CA SER A 8 9.29 -14.70 -20.55
C SER A 8 9.64 -13.40 -19.85
N THR A 9 8.61 -12.66 -19.45
CA THR A 9 8.72 -11.52 -18.52
C THR A 9 8.62 -12.06 -17.10
N ALA A 10 9.76 -12.22 -16.45
CA ALA A 10 9.85 -12.32 -15.00
C ALA A 10 10.46 -11.01 -14.49
N ALA A 11 9.78 -10.35 -13.56
CA ALA A 11 10.32 -9.19 -12.86
C ALA A 11 11.51 -9.65 -12.01
N LEU A 12 12.66 -8.98 -12.19
CA LEU A 12 13.80 -9.11 -11.29
C LEU A 12 13.48 -8.40 -9.98
N SER A 13 13.23 -9.15 -8.91
CA SER A 13 13.32 -8.65 -7.54
C SER A 13 14.78 -8.78 -7.08
N THR A 14 15.49 -7.67 -6.87
CA THR A 14 16.84 -7.66 -6.29
C THR A 14 16.81 -8.28 -4.89
N VAL A 15 17.68 -9.25 -4.64
CA VAL A 15 17.84 -9.86 -3.31
C VAL A 15 18.62 -8.88 -2.44
N THR A 16 17.94 -8.04 -1.67
CA THR A 16 18.59 -7.23 -0.64
C THR A 16 19.02 -8.14 0.51
N ALA A 17 20.33 -8.33 0.67
CA ALA A 17 20.94 -8.95 1.83
C ALA A 17 20.61 -8.11 3.08
N VAL A 18 19.91 -8.70 4.05
CA VAL A 18 19.76 -8.07 5.37
C VAL A 18 21.11 -8.18 6.07
N LEU A 19 21.81 -7.06 6.21
CA LEU A 19 22.94 -6.94 7.14
C LEU A 19 22.40 -7.06 8.57
N VAL A 20 22.30 -8.29 9.06
CA VAL A 20 22.36 -8.51 10.50
C VAL A 20 23.81 -8.22 10.87
N GLY A 21 24.05 -7.09 11.55
CA GLY A 21 25.34 -6.79 12.13
C GLY A 21 25.72 -7.91 13.10
N VAL A 22 26.62 -8.80 12.68
CA VAL A 22 27.21 -9.78 13.58
C VAL A 22 28.37 -9.12 14.31
N THR A 23 28.04 -8.25 15.25
CA THR A 23 28.97 -7.87 16.32
C THR A 23 28.68 -8.77 17.53
N GLY A 24 29.50 -9.81 17.69
CA GLY A 24 29.57 -10.65 18.88
C GLY A 24 28.40 -11.63 19.06
N VAL A 25 28.42 -12.76 18.35
CA VAL A 25 27.53 -13.89 18.67
C VAL A 25 28.05 -14.54 19.96
N ALA A 26 27.33 -14.31 21.06
CA ALA A 26 27.24 -15.34 22.09
C ALA A 26 26.55 -16.55 21.43
N ALA A 27 27.17 -17.73 21.52
CA ALA A 27 26.70 -18.97 20.89
C ALA A 27 25.19 -19.14 21.03
N GLU A 28 24.48 -18.90 19.92
CA GLU A 28 23.04 -18.97 19.84
C GLU A 28 22.65 -20.43 19.57
N GLN A 29 21.74 -20.94 20.39
CA GLN A 29 21.36 -22.35 20.45
C GLN A 29 20.96 -22.89 19.07
N THR A 30 21.43 -24.09 18.73
CA THR A 30 21.07 -24.77 17.47
C THR A 30 19.56 -24.99 17.38
N VAL A 31 18.93 -24.46 16.32
CA VAL A 31 17.46 -24.47 16.12
C VAL A 31 16.91 -25.88 15.88
N PHE A 32 17.75 -26.80 15.38
CA PHE A 32 17.37 -28.17 15.03
C PHE A 32 18.11 -29.21 15.86
N ASN A 33 17.39 -30.24 16.28
CA ASN A 33 17.87 -31.25 17.21
C ASN A 33 19.01 -32.13 16.66
N ASP A 34 19.18 -32.17 15.34
CA ASP A 34 20.19 -32.98 14.64
C ASP A 34 21.34 -32.14 14.05
N VAL A 35 21.42 -30.85 14.38
CA VAL A 35 22.49 -29.95 13.94
C VAL A 35 23.25 -29.49 15.18
N SER A 36 24.39 -30.10 15.48
CA SER A 36 25.25 -29.63 16.57
C SER A 36 25.95 -28.32 16.18
N GLU A 37 26.39 -27.52 17.16
CA GLU A 37 27.16 -26.29 16.92
C GLU A 37 28.45 -26.55 16.12
N SER A 38 29.02 -27.75 16.25
CA SER A 38 30.20 -28.21 15.54
C SER A 38 29.92 -28.80 14.15
N HIS A 39 28.65 -28.91 13.74
CA HIS A 39 28.29 -29.48 12.44
C HIS A 39 28.78 -28.55 11.31
N LYS A 40 29.38 -29.11 10.25
CA LYS A 40 29.99 -28.34 9.14
C LYS A 40 29.07 -27.37 8.39
N TYR A 41 27.75 -27.51 8.56
CA TYR A 41 26.72 -26.65 7.96
C TYR A 41 25.92 -25.83 8.99
N ALA A 42 26.25 -25.92 10.29
CA ALA A 42 25.47 -25.32 11.37
C ALA A 42 25.26 -23.81 11.16
N THR A 43 26.32 -23.08 10.81
CA THR A 43 26.25 -21.63 10.56
C THR A 43 25.28 -21.28 9.43
N ALA A 44 25.37 -21.98 8.29
CA ALA A 44 24.51 -21.72 7.14
C ALA A 44 23.04 -22.07 7.44
N ILE A 45 22.81 -23.19 8.14
CA ILE A 45 21.47 -23.64 8.54
C ILE A 45 20.82 -22.64 9.48
N ASN A 46 21.56 -22.18 10.50
CA ASN A 46 21.05 -21.19 11.45
C ASN A 46 20.75 -19.85 10.76
N ALA A 47 21.64 -19.37 9.88
CA ALA A 47 21.43 -18.13 9.13
C ALA A 47 20.18 -18.19 8.23
N MET A 48 20.01 -19.28 7.49
CA MET A 48 18.86 -19.49 6.61
C MET A 48 17.55 -19.69 7.39
N SER A 49 17.62 -20.25 8.60
CA SER A 49 16.47 -20.39 9.50
C SER A 49 16.06 -19.04 10.08
N ALA A 50 17.03 -18.22 10.50
CA ALA A 50 16.78 -16.86 10.98
C ALA A 50 16.19 -15.96 9.89
N ALA A 51 16.58 -16.16 8.64
CA ALA A 51 15.99 -15.49 7.48
C ALA A 51 14.58 -15.98 7.12
N GLY A 52 14.04 -16.99 7.82
CA GLY A 52 12.72 -17.56 7.56
C GLY A 52 12.61 -18.36 6.26
N ILE A 53 13.75 -18.79 5.68
CA ILE A 53 13.77 -19.51 4.39
C ILE A 53 13.71 -21.03 4.60
N VAL A 54 14.26 -21.52 5.72
CA VAL A 54 14.20 -22.94 6.11
C VAL A 54 13.58 -23.12 7.50
N HIS A 55 12.76 -24.16 7.67
CA HIS A 55 12.03 -24.42 8.92
C HIS A 55 12.21 -25.85 9.46
N GLY A 56 13.08 -26.66 8.84
CA GLY A 56 13.25 -28.07 9.23
C GLY A 56 12.04 -28.95 8.94
N PHE A 57 11.95 -30.08 9.63
CA PHE A 57 10.84 -31.04 9.63
C PHE A 57 10.06 -30.94 10.95
N ASP A 58 8.82 -31.44 10.96
CA ASP A 58 7.94 -31.39 12.14
C ASP A 58 8.50 -32.13 13.37
N ASP A 59 9.46 -33.04 13.18
CA ASP A 59 10.19 -33.74 14.25
C ASP A 59 11.33 -32.92 14.86
N GLY A 60 11.48 -31.65 14.45
CA GLY A 60 12.52 -30.74 14.92
C GLY A 60 13.89 -30.99 14.30
N THR A 61 14.00 -31.81 13.25
CA THR A 61 15.26 -32.07 12.54
C THR A 61 15.41 -31.22 11.29
N PHE A 62 16.64 -30.95 10.85
CA PHE A 62 16.96 -30.33 9.56
C PHE A 62 17.41 -31.36 8.51
N ARG A 63 18.05 -32.44 8.94
CA ARG A 63 18.63 -33.54 8.15
C ARG A 63 19.70 -33.06 7.17
N PRO A 64 20.80 -32.46 7.66
CA PRO A 64 21.80 -31.79 6.82
C PRO A 64 22.48 -32.70 5.78
N ASP A 65 22.73 -33.96 6.12
CA ASP A 65 23.40 -34.91 5.23
C ASP A 65 22.44 -35.71 4.34
N ALA A 66 21.13 -35.49 4.47
CA ALA A 66 20.15 -36.12 3.58
C ALA A 66 20.12 -35.42 2.22
N ASN A 67 19.94 -36.19 1.15
CA ASN A 67 19.79 -35.65 -0.19
C ASN A 67 18.49 -34.82 -0.30
N VAL A 68 18.58 -33.69 -1.00
CA VAL A 68 17.45 -32.77 -1.20
C VAL A 68 16.69 -33.12 -2.48
N THR A 69 15.36 -33.08 -2.40
CA THR A 69 14.52 -33.28 -3.60
C THR A 69 14.47 -32.02 -4.45
N ARG A 70 14.13 -32.14 -5.73
CA ARG A 70 13.96 -31.01 -6.66
C ARG A 70 12.88 -30.03 -6.18
N GLY A 71 11.80 -30.52 -5.58
CA GLY A 71 10.74 -29.69 -4.99
C GLY A 71 11.21 -28.93 -3.74
N GLN A 72 11.96 -29.60 -2.86
CA GLN A 72 12.58 -28.95 -1.70
C GLN A 72 13.58 -27.87 -2.14
N ALA A 73 14.41 -28.17 -3.14
CA ALA A 73 15.35 -27.21 -3.70
C ALA A 73 14.63 -26.01 -4.33
N ALA A 74 13.55 -26.24 -5.09
CA ALA A 74 12.73 -25.17 -5.66
C ALA A 74 12.17 -24.23 -4.58
N LYS A 75 11.65 -24.78 -3.48
CA LYS A 75 11.17 -23.98 -2.34
C LYS A 75 12.27 -23.13 -1.72
N MET A 76 13.44 -23.71 -1.45
CA MET A 76 14.56 -22.99 -0.84
C MET A 76 15.11 -21.90 -1.76
N ILE A 77 15.31 -22.20 -3.05
CA ILE A 77 15.83 -21.25 -4.05
C ILE A 77 14.84 -20.10 -4.28
N ALA A 78 13.55 -20.39 -4.45
CA ALA A 78 12.53 -19.36 -4.64
C ALA A 78 12.40 -18.44 -3.42
N GLY A 79 12.52 -19.00 -2.20
CA GLY A 79 12.54 -18.23 -0.96
C GLY A 79 13.78 -17.35 -0.84
N THR A 80 14.97 -17.90 -1.14
CA THR A 80 16.24 -17.14 -1.18
C THR A 80 16.19 -15.97 -2.15
N LEU A 81 15.63 -16.18 -3.33
CA LEU A 81 15.50 -15.16 -4.37
C LEU A 81 14.30 -14.22 -4.16
N LYS A 82 13.51 -14.43 -3.09
CA LYS A 82 12.27 -13.69 -2.78
C LYS A 82 11.34 -13.58 -4.00
N LEU A 83 11.16 -14.68 -4.73
CA LEU A 83 10.27 -14.71 -5.89
C LEU A 83 8.80 -14.66 -5.45
N ASP A 84 7.96 -13.96 -6.21
CA ASP A 84 6.51 -13.99 -6.01
C ASP A 84 6.00 -15.42 -6.25
N SER A 85 5.66 -16.09 -5.14
CA SER A 85 5.05 -17.42 -5.12
C SER A 85 3.56 -17.36 -4.75
N ALA A 86 2.99 -16.16 -4.61
CA ALA A 86 1.56 -15.96 -4.39
C ALA A 86 0.82 -15.83 -5.73
N ASN A 87 1.38 -15.10 -6.70
CA ASN A 87 0.75 -14.82 -7.99
C ASN A 87 1.43 -15.54 -9.16
N VAL A 88 1.33 -16.87 -9.19
CA VAL A 88 2.04 -17.70 -10.16
C VAL A 88 1.13 -18.27 -11.24
N LYS A 89 1.64 -18.33 -12.48
CA LYS A 89 0.97 -19.01 -13.60
C LYS A 89 1.25 -20.50 -13.55
N ASN A 90 0.30 -21.32 -14.00
CA ASN A 90 0.46 -22.77 -14.05
C ASN A 90 1.70 -23.17 -14.89
N PRO A 91 2.65 -23.94 -14.32
CA PRO A 91 3.88 -24.31 -15.01
C PRO A 91 3.69 -25.39 -16.10
N ASN A 92 2.47 -25.93 -16.25
CA ASN A 92 2.07 -26.91 -17.26
C ASN A 92 2.87 -28.23 -17.22
N PHE A 93 3.24 -28.71 -16.03
CA PHE A 93 3.82 -30.05 -15.86
C PHE A 93 2.75 -31.09 -15.53
N LYS A 94 2.90 -32.30 -16.07
CA LYS A 94 1.95 -33.42 -15.89
C LYS A 94 1.93 -33.97 -14.46
N ASP A 95 2.99 -33.76 -13.71
CA ASP A 95 3.22 -34.33 -12.38
C ASP A 95 3.29 -33.27 -11.27
N VAL A 96 2.92 -32.02 -11.58
CA VAL A 96 2.85 -30.93 -10.61
C VAL A 96 1.48 -30.27 -10.70
N GLU A 97 0.53 -30.84 -9.96
CA GLU A 97 -0.81 -30.28 -9.78
C GLU A 97 -0.80 -29.14 -8.76
N GLU A 98 -1.83 -28.27 -8.75
CA GLU A 98 -1.97 -27.16 -7.79
C GLU A 98 -1.96 -27.60 -6.32
N SER A 99 -2.33 -28.86 -6.06
CA SER A 99 -2.30 -29.50 -4.74
C SER A 99 -0.88 -29.89 -4.28
N ASN A 100 0.12 -29.90 -5.18
CA ASN A 100 1.50 -30.23 -4.84
C ASN A 100 2.08 -29.16 -3.89
N HIS A 101 2.66 -29.59 -2.77
CA HIS A 101 3.22 -28.69 -1.76
C HIS A 101 4.29 -27.72 -2.30
N TYR A 102 4.94 -28.07 -3.41
CA TYR A 102 5.95 -27.26 -4.08
C TYR A 102 5.43 -26.47 -5.28
N TYR A 103 4.15 -26.64 -5.67
CA TYR A 103 3.56 -26.09 -6.90
C TYR A 103 3.93 -24.63 -7.11
N ARG A 104 3.66 -23.80 -6.10
CA ARG A 104 3.84 -22.35 -6.21
C ARG A 104 5.29 -21.92 -6.40
N TYR A 105 6.22 -22.61 -5.76
CA TYR A 105 7.65 -22.31 -5.85
C TYR A 105 8.24 -22.79 -7.18
N ILE A 106 7.78 -23.95 -7.65
CA ILE A 106 8.12 -24.48 -8.97
C ILE A 106 7.61 -23.52 -10.05
N ALA A 107 6.37 -23.07 -9.94
CA ALA A 107 5.76 -22.14 -10.88
C ALA A 107 6.51 -20.79 -10.96
N ALA A 108 6.88 -20.23 -9.80
CA ALA A 108 7.68 -19.01 -9.72
C ALA A 108 9.03 -19.14 -10.42
N LEU A 109 9.78 -20.22 -10.16
CA LEU A 109 11.10 -20.44 -10.78
C LEU A 109 11.04 -20.80 -12.26
N VAL A 110 9.95 -21.40 -12.73
CA VAL A 110 9.75 -21.68 -14.16
C VAL A 110 9.43 -20.39 -14.91
N ALA A 111 8.66 -19.49 -14.31
CA ALA A 111 8.34 -18.19 -14.91
C ALA A 111 9.60 -17.35 -15.18
N THR A 112 10.65 -17.50 -14.35
CA THR A 112 11.95 -16.84 -14.53
C THR A 112 12.91 -17.57 -15.47
N ASN A 113 12.58 -18.77 -15.94
CA ASN A 113 13.48 -19.70 -16.64
C ASN A 113 14.70 -20.18 -15.84
N PHE A 114 14.74 -20.01 -14.51
CA PHE A 114 15.88 -20.51 -13.71
C PHE A 114 15.92 -22.02 -13.62
N ILE A 115 14.75 -22.65 -13.58
CA ILE A 115 14.61 -24.10 -13.61
C ILE A 115 13.67 -24.52 -14.74
N ARG A 116 13.95 -25.69 -15.32
CA ARG A 116 13.10 -26.32 -16.34
C ARG A 116 12.73 -27.74 -15.92
N GLY A 117 11.59 -28.22 -16.42
CA GLY A 117 11.23 -29.63 -16.36
C GLY A 117 11.92 -30.44 -17.45
N TYR A 118 11.59 -31.71 -17.51
CA TYR A 118 12.10 -32.66 -18.50
C TYR A 118 11.28 -32.60 -19.80
N GLU A 119 11.84 -33.13 -20.89
CA GLU A 119 11.22 -33.12 -22.23
C GLU A 119 9.85 -33.82 -22.29
N ASP A 120 9.57 -34.72 -21.36
CA ASP A 120 8.30 -35.44 -21.24
C ASP A 120 7.17 -34.62 -20.59
N HIS A 121 7.44 -33.34 -20.28
CA HIS A 121 6.59 -32.41 -19.54
C HIS A 121 6.39 -32.79 -18.07
N THR A 122 7.39 -33.41 -17.43
CA THR A 122 7.41 -33.64 -15.98
C THR A 122 8.42 -32.74 -15.27
N PHE A 123 8.21 -32.44 -14.00
CA PHE A 123 9.18 -31.73 -13.14
C PHE A 123 9.95 -32.67 -12.20
N ARG A 124 9.30 -33.76 -11.79
CA ARG A 124 9.78 -34.79 -10.86
C ARG A 124 10.18 -34.21 -9.50
N SER A 125 9.21 -33.60 -8.79
CA SER A 125 9.46 -32.87 -7.53
C SER A 125 10.11 -33.72 -6.44
N GLU A 126 9.79 -35.02 -6.41
CA GLU A 126 10.30 -35.95 -5.40
C GLU A 126 11.66 -36.57 -5.76
N ASN A 127 12.14 -36.39 -6.99
CA ASN A 127 13.46 -36.87 -7.37
C ASN A 127 14.53 -36.01 -6.70
N GLN A 128 15.64 -36.65 -6.32
CA GLN A 128 16.81 -35.94 -5.79
C GLN A 128 17.46 -35.08 -6.88
N ILE A 129 17.93 -33.90 -6.49
CA ILE A 129 18.62 -32.99 -7.39
C ILE A 129 20.11 -33.29 -7.40
N THR A 130 20.69 -33.43 -8.59
CA THR A 130 22.13 -33.64 -8.77
C THR A 130 22.89 -32.31 -8.73
N HIS A 131 24.19 -32.37 -8.46
CA HIS A 131 25.10 -31.24 -8.63
C HIS A 131 24.93 -30.61 -10.02
N GLU A 132 24.95 -31.39 -11.12
CA GLU A 132 24.77 -30.87 -12.50
C GLU A 132 23.55 -29.94 -12.64
N GLN A 133 22.41 -30.39 -12.14
CA GLN A 133 21.17 -29.64 -12.13
C GLN A 133 21.26 -28.38 -11.26
N LEU A 134 21.91 -28.43 -10.11
CA LEU A 134 22.12 -27.25 -9.27
C LEU A 134 23.01 -26.21 -9.95
N ALA A 135 24.13 -26.60 -10.57
CA ALA A 135 24.96 -25.63 -11.31
C ALA A 135 24.22 -25.02 -12.49
N THR A 136 23.39 -25.80 -13.19
CA THR A 136 22.55 -25.28 -14.27
C THR A 136 21.60 -24.22 -13.75
N ILE A 137 20.98 -24.45 -12.59
CA ILE A 137 20.10 -23.45 -11.96
C ILE A 137 20.89 -22.20 -11.56
N LEU A 138 22.04 -22.36 -10.90
CA LEU A 138 22.89 -21.22 -10.50
C LEU A 138 23.37 -20.42 -11.71
N SER A 139 23.75 -21.08 -12.81
CA SER A 139 24.12 -20.42 -14.06
C SER A 139 22.96 -19.67 -14.69
N ASN A 140 21.72 -20.18 -14.62
CA ASN A 140 20.56 -19.45 -15.11
C ASN A 140 20.25 -18.26 -14.19
N VAL A 141 20.35 -18.43 -12.87
CA VAL A 141 20.22 -17.35 -11.89
C VAL A 141 21.26 -16.26 -12.15
N SER A 142 22.50 -16.63 -12.52
CA SER A 142 23.58 -15.68 -12.78
C SER A 142 23.36 -14.79 -14.01
N THR A 143 22.45 -15.17 -14.92
CA THR A 143 22.07 -14.33 -16.07
C THR A 143 21.20 -13.14 -15.67
N VAL A 144 20.64 -13.20 -14.46
CA VAL A 144 19.66 -12.26 -13.96
C VAL A 144 20.17 -11.56 -12.70
N TYR A 145 20.80 -12.30 -11.81
CA TYR A 145 21.50 -11.78 -10.63
C TYR A 145 23.00 -11.89 -10.90
N PRO A 146 23.80 -10.80 -10.85
CA PRO A 146 25.22 -10.86 -11.14
C PRO A 146 25.99 -11.58 -10.01
N ILE A 147 25.88 -12.91 -9.96
CA ILE A 147 26.55 -13.78 -8.99
C ILE A 147 27.75 -14.46 -9.64
N ASP A 148 28.90 -14.37 -8.99
CA ASP A 148 30.04 -15.22 -9.34
C ASP A 148 29.80 -16.62 -8.76
N THR A 149 29.39 -17.54 -9.63
CA THR A 149 29.05 -18.92 -9.26
C THR A 149 30.28 -19.68 -8.72
N GLU A 150 31.48 -19.39 -9.21
CA GLU A 150 32.71 -20.06 -8.75
C GLU A 150 33.06 -19.61 -7.33
N THR A 151 32.95 -18.31 -7.06
CA THR A 151 33.13 -17.75 -5.71
C THR A 151 32.09 -18.27 -4.73
N VAL A 152 30.82 -18.35 -5.14
CA VAL A 152 29.73 -18.89 -4.30
C VAL A 152 29.97 -20.36 -3.94
N LEU A 153 30.32 -21.21 -4.91
CA LEU A 153 30.55 -22.63 -4.67
C LEU A 153 31.80 -22.87 -3.80
N THR A 154 32.85 -22.06 -4.01
CA THR A 154 34.08 -22.11 -3.21
C THR A 154 33.82 -21.71 -1.76
N ALA A 155 33.11 -20.59 -1.53
CA ALA A 155 32.75 -20.12 -0.20
C ALA A 155 31.79 -21.06 0.54
N ALA A 156 30.88 -21.72 -0.20
CA ALA A 156 30.03 -22.76 0.35
C ALA A 156 30.77 -24.09 0.63
N ASN A 157 32.05 -24.19 0.28
CA ASN A 157 32.88 -25.40 0.38
C ASN A 157 32.23 -26.62 -0.30
N VAL A 158 31.58 -26.40 -1.45
CA VAL A 158 30.90 -27.45 -2.22
C VAL A 158 31.77 -27.82 -3.41
N THR A 159 32.33 -29.04 -3.40
CA THR A 159 33.03 -29.59 -4.55
C THR A 159 32.05 -30.23 -5.52
N PHE A 160 32.03 -29.72 -6.74
CA PHE A 160 31.11 -30.20 -7.76
C PHE A 160 31.47 -31.59 -8.29
N SER A 161 30.46 -32.43 -8.45
CA SER A 161 30.59 -33.78 -9.01
C SER A 161 29.27 -34.10 -9.72
N PRO A 162 29.20 -34.04 -11.06
CA PRO A 162 27.94 -33.91 -11.81
C PRO A 162 26.84 -34.90 -11.42
N GLU A 163 27.19 -36.18 -11.21
CA GLU A 163 26.24 -37.25 -10.90
C GLU A 163 25.91 -37.38 -9.40
N LYS A 164 26.62 -36.67 -8.52
CA LYS A 164 26.38 -36.71 -7.08
C LYS A 164 25.11 -35.92 -6.74
N GLN A 165 24.30 -36.48 -5.85
CA GLN A 165 23.11 -35.81 -5.32
C GLN A 165 23.51 -34.71 -4.34
N VAL A 166 22.80 -33.59 -4.39
CA VAL A 166 22.97 -32.47 -3.47
C VAL A 166 22.37 -32.84 -2.12
N THR A 167 23.12 -32.67 -1.05
CA THR A 167 22.59 -32.75 0.33
C THR A 167 21.91 -31.44 0.74
N ARG A 168 20.98 -31.51 1.69
CA ARG A 168 20.28 -30.32 2.21
C ARG A 168 21.25 -29.29 2.79
N GLY A 169 22.30 -29.76 3.45
CA GLY A 169 23.37 -28.92 3.97
C GLY A 169 24.19 -28.25 2.87
N GLU A 170 24.58 -28.98 1.81
CA GLU A 170 25.28 -28.38 0.66
C GLU A 170 24.43 -27.29 0.00
N LEU A 171 23.13 -27.54 -0.24
CA LEU A 171 22.24 -26.55 -0.83
C LEU A 171 22.11 -25.30 0.05
N VAL A 172 21.88 -25.48 1.35
CA VAL A 172 21.72 -24.38 2.28
C VAL A 172 23.00 -23.58 2.47
N SER A 173 24.18 -24.21 2.41
CA SER A 173 25.46 -23.50 2.37
C SER A 173 25.57 -22.60 1.14
N VAL A 174 25.24 -23.11 -0.04
CA VAL A 174 25.25 -22.33 -1.30
C VAL A 174 24.27 -21.15 -1.20
N LEU A 175 23.05 -21.38 -0.73
CA LEU A 175 22.02 -20.34 -0.63
C LEU A 175 22.33 -19.30 0.45
N ALA A 176 22.90 -19.72 1.59
CA ALA A 176 23.36 -18.80 2.62
C ALA A 176 24.46 -17.87 2.08
N THR A 177 25.41 -18.43 1.31
CA THR A 177 26.44 -17.64 0.64
C THR A 177 25.84 -16.65 -0.37
N LEU A 178 24.80 -17.04 -1.12
CA LEU A 178 24.09 -16.12 -2.02
C LEU A 178 23.40 -14.98 -1.27
N LEU A 179 22.83 -15.24 -0.08
CA LEU A 179 22.23 -14.20 0.75
C LEU A 179 23.27 -13.25 1.36
N THR A 180 24.46 -13.74 1.71
CA THR A 180 25.50 -12.92 2.35
C THR A 180 26.39 -12.20 1.33
N ASN A 181 26.57 -12.76 0.13
CA ASN A 181 27.39 -12.18 -0.95
C ASN A 181 26.59 -11.34 -1.96
N ALA A 182 25.28 -11.13 -1.73
CA ALA A 182 24.49 -10.08 -2.39
C ALA A 182 24.77 -8.65 -1.85
N THR A 183 25.93 -8.48 -1.21
CA THR A 183 26.55 -7.20 -0.86
C THR A 183 27.83 -7.08 -1.69
N PRO A 184 28.12 -5.94 -2.35
CA PRO A 184 29.35 -5.80 -3.12
C PRO A 184 30.55 -6.06 -2.21
N GLN A 185 31.38 -7.04 -2.55
CA GLN A 185 32.64 -7.23 -1.85
C GLN A 185 33.57 -6.05 -2.16
N PRO A 186 34.31 -5.53 -1.17
CA PRO A 186 35.41 -4.61 -1.40
C PRO A 186 36.50 -5.32 -2.22
N GLU A 187 37.08 -4.61 -3.18
CA GLU A 187 38.15 -5.13 -4.02
C GLU A 187 39.30 -5.75 -3.20
N PRO A 188 39.90 -6.87 -3.65
CA PRO A 188 41.16 -7.33 -3.09
C PRO A 188 42.27 -6.33 -3.44
N GLN A 189 43.06 -5.92 -2.45
CA GLN A 189 44.25 -5.11 -2.71
C GLN A 189 45.19 -5.81 -3.71
N PRO A 190 45.56 -5.16 -4.82
CA PRO A 190 46.58 -5.70 -5.71
C PRO A 190 47.97 -5.46 -5.11
N GLU A 191 48.85 -6.45 -5.23
CA GLU A 191 50.30 -6.22 -5.15
C GLU A 191 50.72 -5.12 -6.14
N PRO A 192 51.75 -4.31 -5.83
CA PRO A 192 51.99 -3.05 -6.52
C PRO A 192 52.40 -3.28 -7.98
N GLN A 193 51.47 -2.98 -8.89
CA GLN A 193 51.76 -2.67 -10.28
C GLN A 193 51.62 -1.16 -10.50
N PRO A 194 52.41 -0.57 -11.41
CA PRO A 194 52.56 0.88 -11.51
C PRO A 194 51.21 1.55 -11.77
N GLU A 195 50.98 2.66 -11.07
CA GLU A 195 49.73 3.44 -11.06
C GLU A 195 49.12 3.55 -12.47
N PRO A 196 47.83 3.17 -12.65
CA PRO A 196 47.10 3.62 -13.83
C PRO A 196 46.87 5.12 -13.69
N GLU A 197 47.12 5.86 -14.77
CA GLU A 197 46.84 7.31 -14.82
C GLU A 197 45.39 7.59 -14.39
N PRO A 198 45.14 8.65 -13.60
CA PRO A 198 43.80 8.96 -13.14
C PRO A 198 42.89 9.20 -14.35
N GLU A 199 41.79 8.45 -14.43
CA GLU A 199 40.68 8.83 -15.29
C GLU A 199 40.18 10.22 -14.84
N PRO A 200 39.85 11.11 -15.79
CA PRO A 200 39.47 12.48 -15.46
C PRO A 200 38.25 12.48 -14.54
N GLU A 201 38.33 13.21 -13.42
CA GLU A 201 37.15 13.60 -12.64
C GLU A 201 36.18 14.32 -13.59
N ASN A 202 35.11 13.63 -13.98
CA ASN A 202 34.01 14.27 -14.69
C ASN A 202 33.12 14.92 -13.64
N ASP A 203 32.96 16.24 -13.72
CA ASP A 203 32.33 17.08 -12.71
C ASP A 203 30.79 16.99 -12.81
N ASN A 204 30.23 15.78 -12.65
CA ASN A 204 28.78 15.54 -12.77
C ASN A 204 27.99 16.38 -11.76
N TYR A 205 26.89 16.95 -12.21
CA TYR A 205 25.99 17.73 -11.36
C TYR A 205 25.29 16.83 -10.33
N LYS A 206 25.23 17.25 -9.06
CA LYS A 206 24.65 16.46 -7.97
C LYS A 206 23.39 17.12 -7.42
N LEU A 207 22.31 16.35 -7.36
CA LEU A 207 21.03 16.73 -6.78
C LEU A 207 20.67 15.81 -5.62
N SER A 208 20.21 16.36 -4.51
CA SER A 208 19.69 15.62 -3.37
C SER A 208 18.23 16.00 -3.14
N ILE A 209 17.37 15.00 -2.94
CA ILE A 209 15.94 15.16 -2.72
C ILE A 209 15.57 14.38 -1.45
N MET A 210 14.75 15.00 -0.62
CA MET A 210 13.98 14.40 0.43
C MET A 210 12.51 14.46 0.03
N HIS A 211 11.73 13.44 0.33
CA HIS A 211 10.31 13.46 0.04
C HIS A 211 9.47 12.71 1.06
N VAL A 212 8.22 13.15 1.19
CA VAL A 212 7.15 12.46 1.92
C VAL A 212 5.87 12.51 1.09
N ASN A 213 4.94 11.64 1.41
CA ASN A 213 3.67 11.49 0.71
C ASN A 213 2.63 10.89 1.65
N ASP A 214 1.34 11.12 1.37
CA ASP A 214 0.22 10.47 2.06
C ASP A 214 0.30 10.58 3.60
N THR A 215 0.58 11.79 4.13
CA THR A 215 0.75 11.98 5.57
C THR A 215 -0.54 11.88 6.35
N HIS A 216 -1.69 12.12 5.71
CA HIS A 216 -3.02 11.85 6.24
C HIS A 216 -3.23 12.31 7.69
N GLY A 217 -2.83 13.56 7.96
CA GLY A 217 -2.99 14.20 9.26
C GLY A 217 -2.27 13.50 10.43
N ARG A 218 -1.22 12.71 10.17
CA ARG A 218 -0.41 12.01 11.21
C ARG A 218 0.60 12.94 11.88
N VAL A 219 0.14 14.12 12.30
CA VAL A 219 0.95 15.20 12.87
C VAL A 219 1.71 14.82 14.15
N GLU A 220 1.32 13.72 14.82
CA GLU A 220 2.06 13.19 15.97
C GLU A 220 3.46 12.68 15.60
N MET A 221 3.68 12.29 14.34
CA MET A 221 4.99 11.84 13.84
C MET A 221 5.87 12.99 13.37
N PHE A 222 5.30 14.19 13.19
CA PHE A 222 6.02 15.33 12.62
C PHE A 222 7.19 15.84 13.47
N PRO A 223 7.17 15.82 14.82
CA PRO A 223 8.37 16.13 15.61
C PRO A 223 9.56 15.23 15.26
N LYS A 224 9.34 13.94 14.99
CA LYS A 224 10.41 13.01 14.58
C LYS A 224 10.85 13.25 13.14
N LEU A 225 9.89 13.51 12.24
CA LEU A 225 10.17 13.87 10.85
C LEU A 225 11.03 15.14 10.78
N MET A 226 10.73 16.15 11.62
CA MET A 226 11.53 17.37 11.72
C MET A 226 12.99 17.07 12.09
N THR A 227 13.24 16.18 13.05
CA THR A 227 14.60 15.73 13.39
C THR A 227 15.26 15.05 12.19
N ALA A 228 14.57 14.12 11.53
CA ALA A 228 15.09 13.42 10.36
C ALA A 228 15.49 14.39 9.23
N VAL A 229 14.63 15.37 8.92
CA VAL A 229 14.89 16.42 7.92
C VAL A 229 16.08 17.29 8.32
N LYS A 230 16.17 17.71 9.59
CA LYS A 230 17.30 18.51 10.09
C LYS A 230 18.62 17.76 9.93
N GLU A 231 18.68 16.49 10.32
CA GLU A 231 19.88 15.66 10.16
C GLU A 231 20.29 15.44 8.70
N GLN A 232 19.33 15.32 7.78
CA GLN A 232 19.66 15.21 6.36
C GLN A 232 20.17 16.54 5.80
N ARG A 233 19.61 17.67 6.21
CA ARG A 233 20.09 19.00 5.78
C ARG A 233 21.45 19.37 6.34
N GLU A 234 21.83 18.85 7.51
CA GLU A 234 23.21 18.98 8.01
C GLU A 234 24.22 18.31 7.07
N LYS A 235 23.83 17.20 6.43
CA LYS A 235 24.66 16.46 5.47
C LYS A 235 24.58 17.04 4.06
N LYS A 236 23.41 17.54 3.67
CA LYS A 236 23.06 18.03 2.32
C LYS A 236 22.22 19.32 2.43
N PRO A 237 22.85 20.49 2.66
CA PRO A 237 22.15 21.75 2.90
C PRO A 237 21.22 22.19 1.77
N GLU A 238 21.61 21.89 0.52
CA GLU A 238 20.87 22.25 -0.70
C GLU A 238 19.86 21.18 -1.14
N SER A 239 19.55 20.21 -0.27
CA SER A 239 18.58 19.16 -0.59
C SER A 239 17.16 19.73 -0.69
N LEU A 240 16.46 19.36 -1.76
CA LEU A 240 15.04 19.62 -1.91
C LEU A 240 14.25 18.82 -0.88
N LEU A 241 13.14 19.38 -0.39
CA LEU A 241 12.14 18.68 0.41
C LEU A 241 10.77 18.84 -0.26
N LEU A 242 10.23 17.74 -0.77
CA LEU A 242 9.01 17.72 -1.58
C LEU A 242 7.89 16.92 -0.89
N HIS A 243 6.64 17.39 -1.01
CA HIS A 243 5.45 16.67 -0.53
C HIS A 243 4.57 16.25 -1.70
N ALA A 244 4.36 14.95 -1.89
CA ALA A 244 3.61 14.43 -3.03
C ALA A 244 2.08 14.34 -2.79
N GLY A 245 1.48 15.29 -2.06
CA GLY A 245 0.03 15.32 -1.81
C GLY A 245 -0.48 14.44 -0.65
N ASP A 246 -1.79 14.55 -0.40
CA ASP A 246 -2.56 13.87 0.67
C ASP A 246 -2.06 14.14 2.08
N VAL A 247 -2.01 15.44 2.40
CA VAL A 247 -1.90 15.94 3.76
C VAL A 247 -3.23 15.75 4.51
N PHE A 248 -4.34 15.92 3.81
CA PHE A 248 -5.68 15.90 4.38
C PHE A 248 -6.18 14.46 4.69
N SER A 249 -7.30 14.39 5.41
CA SER A 249 -7.93 13.16 5.91
C SER A 249 -7.11 12.36 6.94
N GLY A 250 -7.62 11.20 7.35
CA GLY A 250 -6.88 10.15 8.08
C GLY A 250 -6.87 10.18 9.61
N THR A 251 -6.99 11.35 10.27
CA THR A 251 -7.01 11.45 11.75
C THR A 251 -8.07 12.41 12.28
N LEU A 252 -8.32 12.34 13.60
CA LEU A 252 -9.08 13.37 14.30
C LEU A 252 -8.42 14.76 14.21
N TYR A 253 -7.08 14.84 14.05
CA TYR A 253 -6.41 16.12 13.79
C TYR A 253 -6.89 16.72 12.47
N SER A 254 -6.91 15.92 11.41
CA SER A 254 -7.39 16.39 10.10
C SER A 254 -8.86 16.80 10.14
N ASN A 255 -9.71 16.03 10.83
CA ASN A 255 -11.14 16.32 10.95
C ASN A 255 -11.42 17.59 11.76
N GLU A 256 -10.85 17.70 12.96
CA GLU A 256 -11.10 18.84 13.86
C GLU A 256 -10.51 20.13 13.28
N PHE A 257 -9.33 20.03 12.66
CA PHE A 257 -8.61 21.20 12.13
C PHE A 257 -8.79 21.39 10.63
N LYS A 258 -9.64 20.61 9.96
CA LYS A 258 -9.91 20.70 8.51
C LYS A 258 -8.61 20.74 7.68
N GLY A 259 -7.70 19.81 7.96
CA GLY A 259 -6.38 19.70 7.33
C GLY A 259 -5.32 20.73 7.76
N GLN A 260 -5.65 21.70 8.62
CA GLN A 260 -4.71 22.77 9.00
C GLN A 260 -3.65 22.35 10.03
N ALA A 261 -3.78 21.17 10.65
CA ALA A 261 -2.88 20.74 11.72
C ALA A 261 -1.44 20.50 11.23
N ASP A 262 -1.28 20.09 9.99
CA ASP A 262 0.00 19.75 9.36
C ASP A 262 0.80 21.02 9.00
N LEU A 263 0.09 22.10 8.63
CA LEU A 263 0.65 23.31 8.05
C LEU A 263 1.81 23.94 8.85
N PRO A 264 1.75 24.11 10.20
CA PRO A 264 2.85 24.74 10.93
C PRO A 264 4.15 23.95 10.83
N PHE A 265 4.07 22.63 10.74
CA PHE A 265 5.24 21.78 10.61
C PHE A 265 5.79 21.78 9.20
N LEU A 266 4.94 21.74 8.17
CA LEU A 266 5.38 21.85 6.78
C LEU A 266 6.13 23.18 6.55
N ASN A 267 5.62 24.28 7.13
CA ASN A 267 6.29 25.57 7.09
C ASN A 267 7.60 25.57 7.90
N ALA A 268 7.63 24.99 9.10
CA ALA A 268 8.84 24.90 9.92
C ALA A 268 9.93 24.03 9.27
N MET A 269 9.53 22.97 8.58
CA MET A 269 10.41 22.11 7.79
C MET A 269 10.81 22.75 6.45
N LYS A 270 10.31 23.93 6.08
CA LYS A 270 10.71 24.63 4.85
C LYS A 270 10.65 23.73 3.62
N PHE A 271 9.49 23.13 3.36
CA PHE A 271 9.28 22.41 2.11
C PHE A 271 9.55 23.33 0.92
N ASP A 272 10.05 22.75 -0.17
CA ASP A 272 10.35 23.49 -1.40
C ASP A 272 9.13 23.56 -2.33
N ALA A 273 8.34 22.49 -2.35
CA ALA A 273 7.08 22.42 -3.06
C ALA A 273 6.21 21.27 -2.53
N MET A 274 4.91 21.38 -2.80
CA MET A 274 3.93 20.33 -2.57
C MET A 274 3.06 20.19 -3.83
N THR A 275 2.67 18.96 -4.20
CA THR A 275 1.52 18.77 -5.12
C THR A 275 0.26 18.44 -4.33
N LEU A 276 -0.90 18.50 -4.99
CA LEU A 276 -2.18 18.13 -4.38
C LEU A 276 -2.49 16.67 -4.68
N GLY A 277 -3.00 15.97 -3.68
CA GLY A 277 -3.68 14.70 -3.82
C GLY A 277 -5.19 14.83 -3.80
N ASN A 278 -5.89 13.71 -3.83
CA ASN A 278 -7.36 13.70 -3.87
C ASN A 278 -7.97 14.18 -2.56
N HIS A 279 -7.35 13.87 -1.41
CA HIS A 279 -7.94 14.18 -0.10
C HIS A 279 -7.92 15.68 0.24
N GLU A 280 -7.09 16.48 -0.45
CA GLU A 280 -7.17 17.94 -0.36
C GLU A 280 -8.56 18.49 -0.78
N PHE A 281 -9.32 17.73 -1.59
CA PHE A 281 -10.64 18.10 -2.10
C PHE A 281 -11.82 17.52 -1.31
N ASP A 282 -11.60 16.77 -0.24
CA ASP A 282 -12.66 16.09 0.54
C ASP A 282 -13.75 17.05 1.03
N LEU A 283 -13.36 18.27 1.41
CA LEU A 283 -14.27 19.27 1.97
C LEU A 283 -14.99 20.10 0.92
N GLY A 284 -14.76 19.89 -0.37
CA GLY A 284 -15.35 20.73 -1.44
C GLY A 284 -16.88 20.65 -1.54
N SER A 285 -17.49 19.57 -1.03
CA SER A 285 -18.96 19.43 -0.91
C SER A 285 -19.54 20.03 0.38
N SER A 286 -18.68 20.53 1.28
CA SER A 286 -19.14 21.18 2.52
C SER A 286 -19.84 22.52 2.22
N PRO A 287 -20.62 23.07 3.17
CA PRO A 287 -21.23 24.40 3.01
C PRO A 287 -20.22 25.52 2.71
N GLU A 288 -18.96 25.36 3.16
CA GLU A 288 -17.88 26.29 2.91
C GLU A 288 -17.10 26.01 1.60
N GLY A 289 -17.44 24.95 0.86
CA GLY A 289 -16.73 24.52 -0.33
C GLY A 289 -15.24 24.27 -0.06
N HIS A 290 -14.38 24.62 -1.00
CA HIS A 290 -12.92 24.46 -0.87
C HIS A 290 -12.24 25.52 0.04
N LYS A 291 -12.97 26.20 0.92
CA LYS A 291 -12.37 27.27 1.74
C LYS A 291 -11.20 26.76 2.57
N ALA A 292 -11.30 25.57 3.16
CA ALA A 292 -10.23 24.98 3.96
C ALA A 292 -8.96 24.74 3.12
N LEU A 293 -9.10 24.22 1.90
CA LEU A 293 -7.98 24.04 0.96
C LEU A 293 -7.39 25.39 0.55
N ALA A 294 -8.21 26.36 0.17
CA ALA A 294 -7.74 27.69 -0.22
C ALA A 294 -7.02 28.42 0.93
N ASP A 295 -7.48 28.28 2.16
CA ASP A 295 -6.83 28.84 3.35
C ASP A 295 -5.50 28.13 3.65
N PHE A 296 -5.46 26.79 3.54
CA PHE A 296 -4.24 25.99 3.69
C PHE A 296 -3.16 26.48 2.73
N ILE A 297 -3.50 26.52 1.43
CA ILE A 297 -2.57 26.93 0.37
C ILE A 297 -2.05 28.33 0.65
N LYS A 298 -2.91 29.33 0.91
CA LYS A 298 -2.50 30.72 1.19
C LYS A 298 -1.50 30.85 2.35
N ALA A 299 -1.54 29.91 3.29
CA ALA A 299 -0.71 29.96 4.48
C ALA A 299 0.59 29.12 4.37
N THR A 300 0.76 28.34 3.29
CA THR A 300 2.02 27.65 3.00
C THR A 300 3.15 28.65 2.74
N GLN A 301 4.36 28.34 3.19
CA GLN A 301 5.58 29.12 2.95
C GLN A 301 6.39 28.59 1.76
N PHE A 302 5.69 27.97 0.80
CA PHE A 302 6.20 27.37 -0.42
C PHE A 302 5.10 27.37 -1.48
N PRO A 303 5.43 27.18 -2.77
CA PRO A 303 4.42 27.02 -3.80
C PRO A 303 3.78 25.62 -3.79
N VAL A 304 2.52 25.57 -4.22
CA VAL A 304 1.84 24.32 -4.57
C VAL A 304 1.90 24.15 -6.09
N LEU A 305 2.22 22.94 -6.55
CA LEU A 305 2.41 22.62 -7.96
C LEU A 305 1.33 21.64 -8.42
N THR A 306 0.61 21.96 -9.47
CA THR A 306 -0.27 21.02 -10.17
C THR A 306 -0.56 21.52 -11.59
N ALA A 307 -0.13 20.75 -12.59
CA ALA A 307 -0.20 21.13 -13.99
C ALA A 307 -1.54 20.74 -14.64
N ASN A 308 -2.23 19.75 -14.08
CA ASN A 308 -3.43 19.17 -14.68
C ASN A 308 -4.72 19.46 -13.91
N VAL A 309 -4.71 20.42 -12.99
CA VAL A 309 -5.90 20.84 -12.24
C VAL A 309 -6.27 22.27 -12.59
N ASP A 310 -7.50 22.46 -13.08
CA ASP A 310 -8.07 23.76 -13.44
C ASP A 310 -9.03 24.25 -12.34
N PHE A 311 -8.59 25.29 -11.64
CA PHE A 311 -9.36 25.96 -10.58
C PHE A 311 -10.19 27.16 -11.08
N SER A 312 -10.14 27.50 -12.37
CA SER A 312 -10.69 28.75 -12.92
C SER A 312 -12.19 28.97 -12.67
N LYS A 313 -12.95 27.88 -12.47
CA LYS A 313 -14.38 27.91 -12.19
C LYS A 313 -14.73 28.06 -10.71
N ASP A 314 -13.75 27.89 -9.82
CA ASP A 314 -13.95 28.08 -8.39
C ASP A 314 -13.42 29.45 -7.95
N THR A 315 -14.37 30.32 -7.58
CA THR A 315 -14.07 31.69 -7.15
C THR A 315 -13.15 31.80 -5.93
N LEU A 316 -13.03 30.75 -5.10
CA LEU A 316 -12.13 30.74 -3.93
C LEU A 316 -10.64 30.76 -4.32
N PHE A 317 -10.33 30.35 -5.56
CA PHE A 317 -8.97 30.29 -6.11
C PHE A 317 -8.64 31.46 -7.05
N THR A 318 -9.54 32.44 -7.17
CA THR A 318 -9.27 33.65 -7.96
C THR A 318 -8.04 34.38 -7.41
N GLY A 319 -7.00 34.54 -8.24
CA GLY A 319 -5.73 35.15 -7.86
C GLY A 319 -4.78 34.25 -7.05
N LEU A 320 -5.20 33.01 -6.76
CA LEU A 320 -4.39 31.98 -6.08
C LEU A 320 -3.71 31.03 -7.09
N PHE A 321 -4.35 30.80 -8.23
CA PHE A 321 -3.94 29.82 -9.26
C PHE A 321 -3.50 30.48 -10.56
N THR A 322 -2.45 29.90 -11.16
CA THR A 322 -2.07 30.07 -12.55
C THR A 322 -1.55 28.75 -13.13
N ASP A 323 -1.81 28.52 -14.41
CA ASP A 323 -1.33 27.38 -15.20
C ASP A 323 0.10 27.57 -15.74
N LEU A 324 0.81 28.59 -15.27
CA LEU A 324 2.15 28.94 -15.76
C LEU A 324 3.27 28.28 -14.96
N ILE A 325 4.41 28.09 -15.63
CA ILE A 325 5.69 27.75 -14.98
C ILE A 325 6.37 29.03 -14.52
N SER A 326 6.72 29.11 -13.24
CA SER A 326 7.40 30.26 -12.64
C SER A 326 8.86 29.98 -12.29
N SER A 327 9.77 30.91 -12.60
CA SER A 327 11.14 30.89 -12.07
C SER A 327 11.27 31.63 -10.73
N GLU A 328 10.21 32.34 -10.33
CA GLU A 328 10.12 33.07 -9.06
C GLU A 328 8.72 32.83 -8.46
N PRO A 329 8.39 31.58 -8.09
CA PRO A 329 7.07 31.28 -7.56
C PRO A 329 6.88 31.94 -6.18
N GLU A 330 5.76 32.64 -6.00
CA GLU A 330 5.36 33.16 -4.70
C GLU A 330 4.87 32.03 -3.78
N ASN A 331 5.20 32.11 -2.50
CA ASN A 331 4.65 31.25 -1.47
C ASN A 331 3.12 31.35 -1.40
N GLY A 332 2.48 30.24 -1.08
CA GLY A 332 1.04 30.20 -0.91
C GLY A 332 0.23 30.49 -2.16
N LYS A 333 0.77 30.14 -3.33
CA LYS A 333 0.11 30.16 -4.63
C LYS A 333 0.27 28.82 -5.35
N ILE A 334 -0.58 28.62 -6.35
CA ILE A 334 -0.63 27.42 -7.18
C ILE A 334 -0.06 27.73 -8.56
N TYR A 335 0.88 26.91 -9.02
CA TYR A 335 1.50 26.97 -10.34
C TYR A 335 1.43 25.61 -11.02
N ALA A 336 1.53 25.57 -12.36
CA ALA A 336 1.72 24.29 -13.06
C ALA A 336 3.09 23.67 -12.72
N GLY A 337 4.11 24.52 -12.60
CA GLY A 337 5.46 24.11 -12.23
C GLY A 337 6.34 25.29 -11.82
N MET A 338 7.54 24.98 -11.38
CA MET A 338 8.57 25.96 -11.03
C MET A 338 9.93 25.58 -11.60
N ILE A 339 10.80 26.57 -11.77
CA ILE A 339 12.22 26.36 -12.03
C ILE A 339 12.99 26.84 -10.81
N LYS A 340 13.83 25.98 -10.25
CA LYS A 340 14.69 26.31 -9.12
C LYS A 340 16.15 26.20 -9.53
N GLU A 341 16.95 27.19 -9.16
CA GLU A 341 18.40 27.13 -9.29
C GLU A 341 18.99 26.44 -8.05
N ILE A 342 19.78 25.39 -8.26
CA ILE A 342 20.39 24.60 -7.18
C ILE A 342 21.82 24.32 -7.60
N ASN A 343 22.80 24.80 -6.82
CA ASN A 343 24.23 24.70 -7.14
C ASN A 343 24.59 25.20 -8.55
N GLY A 344 23.94 26.26 -9.03
CA GLY A 344 24.22 26.91 -10.32
C GLY A 344 23.54 26.27 -11.54
N GLU A 345 22.83 25.16 -11.37
CA GLU A 345 22.03 24.51 -12.42
C GLU A 345 20.53 24.72 -12.20
N LYS A 346 19.76 24.71 -13.29
CA LYS A 346 18.30 24.83 -13.23
C LYS A 346 17.65 23.45 -13.16
N VAL A 347 16.75 23.28 -12.20
CA VAL A 347 15.90 22.09 -12.05
C VAL A 347 14.45 22.49 -12.21
N GLY A 348 13.74 21.86 -13.14
CA GLY A 348 12.30 22.02 -13.35
C GLY A 348 11.52 21.08 -12.45
N ILE A 349 10.45 21.56 -11.82
CA ILE A 349 9.56 20.76 -10.98
C ILE A 349 8.13 21.07 -11.39
N PHE A 350 7.34 20.08 -11.76
CA PHE A 350 5.91 20.25 -12.03
C PHE A 350 5.07 19.25 -11.25
N GLY A 351 3.82 19.61 -10.97
CA GLY A 351 2.92 18.78 -10.18
C GLY A 351 1.90 18.04 -11.04
N LEU A 352 1.40 16.89 -10.58
CA LEU A 352 0.24 16.21 -11.16
C LEU A 352 -0.65 15.63 -10.07
N THR A 353 -1.96 15.75 -10.25
CA THR A 353 -2.98 15.22 -9.33
C THR A 353 -3.88 14.25 -10.06
N THR A 354 -4.25 13.13 -9.41
CA THR A 354 -5.07 12.10 -10.06
C THR A 354 -6.40 12.65 -10.58
N ALA A 355 -6.72 12.31 -11.83
CA ALA A 355 -8.00 12.65 -12.43
C ALA A 355 -9.17 11.87 -11.78
N GLU A 356 -8.87 10.78 -11.07
CA GLU A 356 -9.83 10.00 -10.29
C GLU A 356 -10.43 10.83 -9.15
N THR A 357 -9.81 11.94 -8.74
CA THR A 357 -10.35 12.84 -7.69
C THR A 357 -11.82 13.21 -7.90
N LYS A 358 -12.30 13.26 -9.16
CA LYS A 358 -13.73 13.46 -9.51
C LYS A 358 -14.67 12.39 -8.93
N ASP A 359 -14.16 11.17 -8.81
CA ASP A 359 -14.89 9.95 -8.45
C ASP A 359 -14.61 9.52 -7.00
N ILE A 360 -13.50 9.96 -6.40
CA ILE A 360 -13.07 9.53 -5.05
C ILE A 360 -13.05 10.62 -3.98
N ALA A 361 -13.24 11.89 -4.36
CA ALA A 361 -13.31 13.03 -3.44
C ALA A 361 -14.47 13.98 -3.80
N SER A 362 -14.40 15.24 -3.37
CA SER A 362 -15.47 16.23 -3.56
C SER A 362 -15.01 17.51 -4.29
N PRO A 363 -14.43 17.44 -5.50
CA PRO A 363 -13.78 18.58 -6.15
C PRO A 363 -14.72 19.66 -6.71
N GLY A 364 -16.05 19.50 -6.59
CA GLY A 364 -17.02 20.50 -7.04
C GLY A 364 -16.82 20.94 -8.50
N SER A 365 -16.50 22.22 -8.71
CA SER A 365 -16.32 22.79 -10.06
C SER A 365 -14.89 22.70 -10.62
N VAL A 366 -13.94 22.20 -9.82
CA VAL A 366 -12.54 22.03 -10.22
C VAL A 366 -12.44 20.90 -11.25
N ALA A 367 -11.70 21.14 -12.34
CA ALA A 367 -11.53 20.17 -13.41
C ALA A 367 -10.14 19.54 -13.36
N PHE A 368 -10.06 18.29 -13.83
CA PHE A 368 -8.81 17.52 -13.92
C PHE A 368 -8.61 17.12 -15.39
N GLU A 369 -7.48 17.55 -15.94
CA GLU A 369 -7.04 17.33 -17.32
C GLU A 369 -6.16 16.07 -17.42
N ASN A 370 -5.86 15.64 -18.64
CA ASN A 370 -5.07 14.44 -18.87
C ASN A 370 -3.62 14.65 -18.43
N TYR A 371 -3.17 13.85 -17.48
CA TYR A 371 -1.84 13.96 -16.88
C TYR A 371 -0.68 13.80 -17.88
N ILE A 372 -0.81 12.95 -18.92
CA ILE A 372 0.23 12.76 -19.94
C ILE A 372 0.35 14.00 -20.82
N ASP A 373 -0.78 14.56 -21.25
CA ASP A 373 -0.79 15.74 -22.11
C ASP A 373 -0.23 16.96 -21.37
N GLU A 374 -0.62 17.18 -20.11
CA GLU A 374 -0.09 18.28 -19.31
C GLU A 374 1.39 18.08 -18.92
N ALA A 375 1.82 16.86 -18.64
CA ALA A 375 3.24 16.56 -18.42
C ALA A 375 4.09 16.88 -19.65
N LYS A 376 3.63 16.53 -20.86
CA LYS A 376 4.34 16.88 -22.10
C LYS A 376 4.44 18.39 -22.30
N LYS A 377 3.38 19.14 -21.98
CA LYS A 377 3.43 20.62 -22.03
C LYS A 377 4.42 21.18 -21.01
N ALA A 378 4.43 20.65 -19.79
CA ALA A 378 5.34 21.08 -18.73
C ALA A 378 6.81 20.81 -19.10
N VAL A 379 7.16 19.58 -19.51
CA VAL A 379 8.51 19.21 -19.97
C VAL A 379 8.95 20.13 -21.11
N LYS A 380 8.11 20.30 -22.14
CA LYS A 380 8.43 21.18 -23.25
C LYS A 380 8.70 22.63 -22.80
N ALA A 381 7.91 23.13 -21.87
CA ALA A 381 8.08 24.50 -21.37
C ALA A 381 9.37 24.67 -20.53
N PHE A 382 9.85 23.61 -19.87
CA PHE A 382 11.18 23.57 -19.24
C PHE A 382 12.31 23.55 -20.28
N GLU A 383 12.21 22.68 -21.29
CA GLU A 383 13.19 22.57 -22.39
C GLU A 383 13.32 23.90 -23.15
N ASP A 384 12.20 24.56 -23.47
CA ASP A 384 12.18 25.87 -24.15
C ASP A 384 12.88 26.97 -23.32
N LYS A 385 13.04 26.76 -22.01
CA LYS A 385 13.76 27.65 -21.08
C LYS A 385 15.20 27.18 -20.78
N GLY A 386 15.67 26.15 -21.48
CA GLY A 386 17.01 25.57 -21.33
C GLY A 386 17.20 24.75 -20.05
N VAL A 387 16.11 24.20 -19.50
CA VAL A 387 16.16 23.28 -18.36
C VAL A 387 16.19 21.85 -18.89
N ASN A 388 17.14 21.05 -18.42
CA ASN A 388 17.35 19.65 -18.84
C ASN A 388 17.32 18.65 -17.68
N LYS A 389 16.88 19.09 -16.49
CA LYS A 389 16.70 18.27 -15.29
C LYS A 389 15.28 18.50 -14.80
N VAL A 390 14.42 17.49 -14.89
CA VAL A 390 12.97 17.63 -14.64
C VAL A 390 12.49 16.60 -13.63
N ILE A 391 11.82 17.11 -12.59
CA ILE A 391 11.12 16.34 -11.57
C ILE A 391 9.62 16.47 -11.79
N ALA A 392 8.93 15.34 -11.91
CA ALA A 392 7.48 15.27 -11.75
C ALA A 392 7.17 14.95 -10.29
N LEU A 393 6.46 15.84 -9.60
CA LEU A 393 5.94 15.62 -8.25
C LEU A 393 4.48 15.19 -8.37
N THR A 394 4.18 13.92 -8.16
CA THR A 394 2.91 13.33 -8.60
C THR A 394 2.12 12.72 -7.46
N HIS A 395 0.80 12.87 -7.57
CA HIS A 395 -0.19 12.16 -6.76
C HIS A 395 -1.15 11.41 -7.69
N ILE A 396 -0.60 10.43 -8.41
CA ILE A 396 -1.32 9.68 -9.45
C ILE A 396 -1.16 8.16 -9.33
N GLY A 397 -0.50 7.66 -8.29
CA GLY A 397 -0.32 6.24 -8.04
C GLY A 397 0.88 5.64 -8.77
N TYR A 398 1.62 4.75 -8.10
CA TYR A 398 2.76 4.05 -8.70
C TYR A 398 2.31 3.10 -9.83
N ASP A 399 1.46 2.12 -9.51
CA ASP A 399 0.89 1.13 -10.43
C ASP A 399 -0.64 1.03 -10.34
N ASP A 400 -1.29 2.15 -10.04
CA ASP A 400 -2.69 2.23 -9.63
C ASP A 400 -3.70 1.87 -10.73
N ASN A 401 -4.37 2.85 -11.36
CA ASN A 401 -5.37 2.56 -12.39
C ASN A 401 -4.94 3.07 -13.78
N PRO A 402 -4.46 2.20 -14.68
CA PRO A 402 -4.01 2.61 -16.01
C PRO A 402 -5.10 3.22 -16.89
N ALA A 403 -6.38 3.15 -16.50
CA ALA A 403 -7.48 3.85 -17.17
C ALA A 403 -7.55 5.34 -16.81
N TYR A 404 -7.06 5.73 -15.63
CA TYR A 404 -7.06 7.11 -15.15
C TYR A 404 -5.65 7.68 -15.19
N ASP A 405 -4.76 7.14 -14.35
CA ASP A 405 -3.37 7.55 -14.25
C ASP A 405 -2.49 6.53 -13.50
N ASN A 406 -1.18 6.62 -13.72
CA ASN A 406 -0.11 6.05 -12.86
C ASN A 406 1.28 6.49 -13.35
N ASP A 407 2.23 6.47 -12.44
CA ASP A 407 3.62 6.90 -12.60
C ASP A 407 4.39 6.00 -13.58
N LEU A 408 4.14 4.69 -13.61
CA LEU A 408 4.80 3.77 -14.55
C LEU A 408 4.47 4.10 -16.01
N ILE A 409 3.21 4.45 -16.30
CA ILE A 409 2.79 4.89 -17.63
C ILE A 409 3.32 6.28 -17.93
N LEU A 410 3.32 7.20 -16.96
CA LEU A 410 3.89 8.54 -17.13
C LEU A 410 5.35 8.45 -17.57
N ALA A 411 6.18 7.71 -16.82
CA ALA A 411 7.59 7.53 -17.10
C ALA A 411 7.86 6.95 -18.51
N LYS A 412 7.02 6.02 -18.98
CA LYS A 412 7.14 5.43 -20.32
C LYS A 412 6.65 6.33 -21.43
N SER A 413 5.70 7.23 -21.14
CA SER A 413 4.95 7.99 -22.15
C SER A 413 5.49 9.40 -22.37
N VAL A 414 6.24 9.94 -21.43
CA VAL A 414 6.77 11.31 -21.46
C VAL A 414 8.28 11.28 -21.36
N ALA A 415 8.94 11.55 -22.49
CA ALA A 415 10.39 11.77 -22.52
C ALA A 415 10.74 13.10 -21.84
N GLY A 416 11.95 13.22 -21.30
CA GLY A 416 12.44 14.43 -20.61
C GLY A 416 12.05 14.54 -19.14
N ILE A 417 11.39 13.54 -18.55
CA ILE A 417 11.24 13.40 -17.09
C ILE A 417 12.38 12.52 -16.56
N ASP A 418 13.15 13.05 -15.62
CA ASP A 418 14.28 12.32 -15.02
C ASP A 418 13.90 11.64 -13.71
N ILE A 419 13.05 12.29 -12.92
CA ILE A 419 12.64 11.82 -11.59
C ILE A 419 11.13 11.99 -11.44
N ILE A 420 10.46 10.96 -10.94
CA ILE A 420 9.08 11.00 -10.45
C ILE A 420 9.11 10.78 -8.94
N VAL A 421 8.60 11.75 -8.19
CA VAL A 421 8.35 11.63 -6.75
C VAL A 421 6.84 11.42 -6.58
N GLY A 422 6.44 10.16 -6.39
CA GLY A 422 5.05 9.70 -6.45
C GLY A 422 4.34 9.54 -5.10
N SER A 423 3.05 9.19 -5.16
CA SER A 423 2.11 9.07 -4.02
C SER A 423 0.83 8.32 -4.43
N HIS A 424 -0.27 8.46 -3.67
CA HIS A 424 -1.61 7.90 -3.87
C HIS A 424 -1.76 6.40 -3.58
N SER A 425 -0.92 5.56 -4.19
CA SER A 425 -1.02 4.10 -4.06
C SER A 425 -0.43 3.53 -2.76
N HIS A 426 0.04 4.39 -1.86
CA HIS A 426 0.75 4.04 -0.61
C HIS A 426 1.90 3.03 -0.81
N THR A 427 2.58 3.08 -1.96
CA THR A 427 3.62 2.11 -2.30
C THR A 427 4.90 2.41 -1.52
N GLN A 428 5.45 1.40 -0.85
CA GLN A 428 6.77 1.48 -0.24
C GLN A 428 7.82 1.08 -1.27
N LEU A 429 8.63 2.03 -1.73
CA LEU A 429 9.80 1.76 -2.58
C LEU A 429 11.06 1.94 -1.73
N ASP A 430 11.61 0.82 -1.23
CA ASP A 430 12.82 0.84 -0.41
C ASP A 430 14.03 1.44 -1.15
N GLU A 431 14.05 1.30 -2.47
CA GLU A 431 15.05 1.81 -3.42
C GLU A 431 14.34 2.42 -4.64
N PRO A 432 14.97 3.34 -5.41
CA PRO A 432 14.36 3.93 -6.60
C PRO A 432 14.04 2.88 -7.67
N PHE A 433 12.83 2.95 -8.23
CA PHE A 433 12.44 2.12 -9.36
C PHE A 433 12.84 2.79 -10.68
N ILE A 434 13.35 2.02 -11.65
CA ILE A 434 13.94 2.57 -12.87
C ILE A 434 13.10 2.20 -14.10
N ILE A 435 12.77 3.20 -14.92
CA ILE A 435 12.18 3.04 -16.24
C ILE A 435 13.13 3.60 -17.31
N ASP A 436 13.73 2.71 -18.10
CA ASP A 436 14.65 3.04 -19.20
C ASP A 436 14.11 2.63 -20.58
N THR A 437 12.80 2.34 -20.66
CA THR A 437 12.12 1.97 -21.90
C THR A 437 10.83 2.77 -22.09
N ASN A 438 10.49 3.05 -23.35
CA ASN A 438 9.23 3.71 -23.71
C ASN A 438 8.06 2.71 -23.82
N THR A 439 6.86 3.20 -24.14
CA THR A 439 5.64 2.36 -24.26
C THR A 439 5.70 1.27 -25.35
N VAL A 440 6.60 1.38 -26.32
CA VAL A 440 6.83 0.36 -27.37
C VAL A 440 8.06 -0.53 -27.08
N GLY A 441 8.71 -0.34 -25.93
CA GLY A 441 9.84 -1.15 -25.46
C GLY A 441 11.20 -0.75 -26.02
N GLU A 442 11.32 0.43 -26.62
CA GLU A 442 12.61 0.98 -27.06
C GLU A 442 13.33 1.65 -25.89
N LYS A 443 14.66 1.54 -25.87
CA LYS A 443 15.49 2.15 -24.82
C LYS A 443 15.40 3.68 -24.88
N LYS A 444 15.33 4.31 -23.72
CA LYS A 444 15.39 5.75 -23.49
C LYS A 444 16.28 6.05 -22.28
N ASP A 445 16.49 7.34 -22.00
CA ASP A 445 17.13 7.78 -20.76
C ASP A 445 16.30 7.34 -19.54
N ALA A 446 16.99 7.00 -18.46
CA ALA A 446 16.38 6.45 -17.27
C ALA A 446 15.54 7.51 -16.54
N THR A 447 14.29 7.16 -16.22
CA THR A 447 13.47 7.88 -15.25
C THR A 447 13.45 7.10 -13.94
N LEU A 448 13.80 7.77 -12.85
CA LEU A 448 13.73 7.22 -11.50
C LEU A 448 12.36 7.49 -10.88
N ILE A 449 11.78 6.53 -10.17
CA ILE A 449 10.52 6.67 -9.45
C ILE A 449 10.76 6.36 -7.97
N VAL A 450 10.33 7.25 -7.07
CA VAL A 450 10.44 7.08 -5.62
C VAL A 450 9.12 7.38 -4.93
N GLN A 451 8.83 6.65 -3.85
CA GLN A 451 7.65 6.83 -2.98
C GLN A 451 7.96 6.33 -1.57
N ALA A 452 7.47 7.04 -0.55
CA ALA A 452 7.79 6.83 0.87
C ALA A 452 6.61 6.26 1.67
N TYR A 453 5.94 5.25 1.13
CA TYR A 453 4.81 4.54 1.76
C TYR A 453 3.64 5.48 2.11
N GLN A 454 3.32 5.68 3.39
CA GLN A 454 2.22 6.54 3.87
C GLN A 454 2.40 6.89 5.35
N ASN A 455 1.48 7.70 5.90
CA ASN A 455 1.31 7.99 7.33
C ASN A 455 2.53 8.60 8.02
N THR A 456 3.48 9.18 7.26
CA THR A 456 4.75 9.66 7.82
C THR A 456 5.60 8.54 8.45
N ASP A 457 5.44 7.31 7.98
CA ASP A 457 6.28 6.19 8.43
C ASP A 457 7.73 6.35 7.97
N TYR A 458 7.94 6.98 6.80
CA TYR A 458 9.25 7.16 6.19
C TYR A 458 9.48 8.58 5.68
N LEU A 459 10.75 9.02 5.77
CA LEU A 459 11.31 10.10 4.97
C LEU A 459 12.10 9.46 3.84
N GLY A 460 11.64 9.65 2.60
CA GLY A 460 12.40 9.21 1.43
C GLY A 460 13.57 10.13 1.14
N THR A 461 14.68 9.55 0.71
CA THR A 461 15.89 10.27 0.27
C THR A 461 16.35 9.77 -1.08
N LEU A 462 16.81 10.65 -1.95
CA LEU A 462 17.34 10.33 -3.27
C LEU A 462 18.50 11.28 -3.60
N ASN A 463 19.67 10.73 -3.89
CA ASN A 463 20.81 11.43 -4.46
C ASN A 463 20.96 11.00 -5.91
N VAL A 464 21.15 11.97 -6.81
CA VAL A 464 21.29 11.73 -8.25
C VAL A 464 22.47 12.51 -8.79
N GLU A 465 23.27 11.89 -9.64
CA GLU A 465 24.29 12.56 -10.44
C GLU A 465 23.83 12.61 -11.91
N PHE A 466 23.96 13.78 -12.50
CA PHE A 466 23.61 14.07 -13.88
C PHE A 466 24.85 14.46 -14.68
N ASP A 467 24.91 14.02 -15.94
CA ASP A 467 25.90 14.54 -16.88
C ASP A 467 25.54 15.96 -17.39
N GLU A 468 26.40 16.54 -18.23
CA GLU A 468 26.19 17.87 -18.83
C GLU A 468 24.91 17.95 -19.68
N GLN A 469 24.44 16.82 -20.22
CA GLN A 469 23.22 16.75 -21.02
C GLN A 469 21.96 16.64 -20.15
N GLY A 470 22.10 16.44 -18.85
CA GLY A 470 20.98 16.27 -17.92
C GLY A 470 20.53 14.82 -17.79
N VAL A 471 21.32 13.85 -18.24
CA VAL A 471 20.99 12.43 -18.13
C VAL A 471 21.47 11.88 -16.79
N VAL A 472 20.63 11.07 -16.14
CA VAL A 472 20.98 10.37 -14.89
C VAL A 472 22.08 9.35 -15.16
N VAL A 473 23.24 9.53 -14.50
CA VAL A 473 24.38 8.60 -14.61
C VAL A 473 24.65 7.82 -13.32
N LYS A 474 24.14 8.30 -12.18
CA LYS A 474 24.23 7.61 -10.89
C LYS A 474 23.08 8.00 -9.99
N HIS A 475 22.61 7.08 -9.16
CA HIS A 475 21.63 7.37 -8.12
C HIS A 475 21.82 6.48 -6.88
N ASP A 476 21.35 6.99 -5.74
CA ASP A 476 21.31 6.30 -4.44
C ASP A 476 20.10 6.83 -3.68
N GLY A 477 19.11 5.99 -3.40
CA GLY A 477 17.89 6.41 -2.71
C GLY A 477 17.44 5.38 -1.70
N LYS A 478 16.85 5.84 -0.60
CA LYS A 478 16.42 4.97 0.50
C LYS A 478 15.35 5.61 1.35
N LEU A 479 14.64 4.78 2.10
CA LEU A 479 13.68 5.19 3.10
C LEU A 479 14.29 5.23 4.50
N LEU A 480 14.12 6.36 5.19
CA LEU A 480 14.49 6.54 6.58
C LEU A 480 13.25 6.41 7.45
N LYS A 481 13.21 5.40 8.32
CA LYS A 481 12.06 5.17 9.19
C LYS A 481 11.93 6.28 10.23
N VAL A 482 10.87 7.08 10.15
CA VAL A 482 10.68 8.27 10.98
C VAL A 482 10.57 7.93 12.46
N ALA A 483 9.97 6.78 12.79
CA ALA A 483 9.82 6.32 14.17
C ALA A 483 11.15 6.17 14.94
N ASP A 484 12.26 5.97 14.21
CA ASP A 484 13.59 5.73 14.80
C ASP A 484 14.28 7.04 15.25
N PHE A 485 13.73 8.21 14.86
CA PHE A 485 14.27 9.52 15.23
C PHE A 485 13.70 10.03 16.55
N ALA A 486 14.48 10.84 17.25
CA ALA A 486 14.03 11.56 18.45
C ALA A 486 13.05 12.69 18.09
N ASP A 487 12.18 13.05 19.03
CA ASP A 487 11.27 14.18 18.85
C ASP A 487 12.02 15.51 18.83
N ASP A 488 11.72 16.34 17.84
CA ASP A 488 12.23 17.71 17.77
C ASP A 488 11.52 18.64 18.78
N ALA A 489 12.29 19.46 19.49
CA ALA A 489 11.76 20.33 20.54
C ALA A 489 10.86 21.46 20.02
N GLU A 490 11.04 21.93 18.80
CA GLU A 490 10.14 22.89 18.15
C GLU A 490 8.89 22.18 17.65
N GLY A 491 9.04 21.01 17.03
CA GLY A 491 7.93 20.14 16.63
C GLY A 491 6.99 19.81 17.80
N LEU A 492 7.52 19.45 18.97
CA LEU A 492 6.71 19.21 20.17
C LEU A 492 5.91 20.46 20.61
N LYS A 493 6.48 21.65 20.46
CA LYS A 493 5.77 22.92 20.76
C LYS A 493 4.66 23.21 19.76
N LEU A 494 4.89 22.93 18.48
CA LEU A 494 3.88 23.05 17.42
C LEU A 494 2.73 22.04 17.62
N LEU A 495 3.05 20.82 18.06
CA LEU A 495 2.06 19.75 18.29
C LEU A 495 1.14 20.04 19.49
N ALA A 496 1.69 20.64 20.55
CA ALA A 496 1.00 20.82 21.82
C ALA A 496 -0.45 21.36 21.72
N PRO A 497 -0.74 22.49 21.04
CA PRO A 497 -2.11 23.01 20.97
C PRO A 497 -3.08 22.07 20.24
N PHE A 498 -2.62 21.42 19.17
CA PHE A 498 -3.45 20.46 18.43
C PHE A 498 -3.74 19.23 19.29
N LYS A 499 -2.71 18.71 19.96
CA LYS A 499 -2.80 17.54 20.82
C LYS A 499 -3.70 17.78 22.03
N GLU A 500 -3.63 18.96 22.65
CA GLU A 500 -4.50 19.35 23.76
C GLU A 500 -5.98 19.33 23.34
N LYS A 501 -6.30 19.94 22.20
CA LYS A 501 -7.66 19.99 21.67
C LYS A 501 -8.18 18.61 21.28
N VAL A 502 -7.37 17.80 20.59
CA VAL A 502 -7.72 16.43 20.22
C VAL A 502 -7.89 15.55 21.46
N ALA A 503 -7.06 15.70 22.49
CA ALA A 503 -7.21 15.00 23.76
C ALA A 503 -8.52 15.42 24.48
N ALA A 504 -8.87 16.71 24.45
CA ALA A 504 -10.12 17.20 25.02
C ALA A 504 -11.35 16.63 24.28
N ILE A 505 -11.31 16.54 22.95
CA ILE A 505 -12.40 15.92 22.16
C ILE A 505 -12.47 14.42 22.43
N SER A 506 -11.33 13.73 22.38
CA SER A 506 -11.24 12.29 22.57
C SER A 506 -11.77 11.85 23.95
N THR A 507 -11.50 12.65 24.99
CA THR A 507 -11.97 12.37 26.36
C THR A 507 -13.35 12.95 26.66
N ALA A 508 -13.91 13.80 25.79
CA ALA A 508 -15.25 14.37 25.99
C ALA A 508 -16.31 13.27 26.01
N GLU A 509 -17.00 13.17 27.15
CA GLU A 509 -18.18 12.34 27.32
C GLU A 509 -19.31 12.86 26.41
N ILE A 510 -19.98 11.96 25.70
CA ILE A 510 -21.07 12.31 24.79
C ILE A 510 -22.42 12.45 25.50
N GLY A 511 -22.47 12.28 26.83
CA GLY A 511 -23.72 12.29 27.60
C GLY A 511 -24.54 11.01 27.49
N VAL A 512 -23.91 9.91 27.07
CA VAL A 512 -24.48 8.56 27.03
C VAL A 512 -23.75 7.70 28.05
N THR A 513 -24.50 6.98 28.87
CA THR A 513 -23.96 6.02 29.84
C THR A 513 -24.44 4.62 29.49
N LEU A 514 -23.50 3.70 29.32
CA LEU A 514 -23.78 2.29 29.09
C LEU A 514 -23.81 1.53 30.43
N THR A 515 -24.82 0.70 30.64
CA THR A 515 -24.87 -0.20 31.79
C THR A 515 -24.03 -1.45 31.61
N GLU A 516 -23.76 -1.84 30.36
CA GLU A 516 -22.98 -3.01 29.96
C GLU A 516 -22.11 -2.67 28.75
N ASP A 517 -21.08 -3.48 28.48
CA ASP A 517 -20.21 -3.30 27.32
C ASP A 517 -21.01 -3.48 26.00
N LEU A 518 -20.86 -2.56 25.06
CA LEU A 518 -21.19 -2.82 23.66
C LEU A 518 -20.02 -3.57 23.02
N VAL A 519 -20.12 -4.90 23.04
CA VAL A 519 -19.03 -5.80 22.65
C VAL A 519 -18.82 -5.86 21.13
N ALA A 520 -17.55 -6.01 20.72
CA ALA A 520 -17.13 -6.38 19.36
C ALA A 520 -16.36 -7.72 19.42
N PRO A 521 -17.03 -8.85 19.72
CA PRO A 521 -16.36 -10.10 20.03
C PRO A 521 -15.64 -10.70 18.82
N ARG A 522 -14.59 -11.47 19.07
CA ARG A 522 -13.85 -12.25 18.06
C ARG A 522 -13.78 -13.72 18.50
N SER A 523 -13.89 -14.64 17.55
CA SER A 523 -13.83 -16.07 17.81
C SER A 523 -13.13 -16.80 16.68
N GLN A 524 -12.11 -17.60 17.01
CA GLN A 524 -11.43 -18.45 16.03
C GLN A 524 -12.14 -19.79 15.79
N ASP A 525 -13.05 -20.18 16.69
CA ASP A 525 -13.71 -21.50 16.68
C ASP A 525 -15.19 -21.43 16.24
N GLY A 526 -15.59 -20.35 15.56
CA GLY A 526 -16.97 -20.18 15.07
C GLY A 526 -17.98 -19.78 16.15
N GLY A 527 -17.52 -19.35 17.33
CA GLY A 527 -18.36 -18.70 18.34
C GLY A 527 -18.80 -17.29 17.95
N LEU A 528 -19.50 -16.60 18.86
CA LEU A 528 -20.00 -15.23 18.63
C LEU A 528 -18.86 -14.30 18.20
N SER A 529 -19.00 -13.69 17.02
CA SER A 529 -18.08 -12.69 16.51
C SER A 529 -18.78 -11.65 15.66
N VAL A 530 -18.29 -10.41 15.74
CA VAL A 530 -18.64 -9.30 14.82
C VAL A 530 -18.33 -9.64 13.35
N ARG A 531 -17.57 -10.71 13.09
CA ARG A 531 -17.17 -11.17 11.76
C ARG A 531 -17.86 -12.45 11.29
N ASN A 532 -18.85 -12.97 12.00
CA ASN A 532 -19.59 -14.17 11.55
C ASN A 532 -21.05 -14.22 12.03
N SER A 533 -21.47 -13.30 12.89
CA SER A 533 -22.77 -13.36 13.56
C SER A 533 -23.29 -11.96 13.87
N GLU A 534 -24.61 -11.85 14.04
CA GLU A 534 -25.25 -10.61 14.46
C GLU A 534 -24.76 -10.17 15.85
N THR A 535 -24.45 -8.88 15.99
CA THR A 535 -24.05 -8.28 17.27
C THR A 535 -24.86 -7.02 17.54
N ALA A 536 -25.07 -6.71 18.82
CA ALA A 536 -25.76 -5.50 19.23
C ALA A 536 -25.08 -4.23 18.71
N LEU A 537 -23.75 -4.15 18.79
CA LEU A 537 -23.00 -3.00 18.29
C LEU A 537 -23.14 -2.83 16.78
N GLY A 538 -23.04 -3.92 16.00
CA GLY A 538 -23.24 -3.86 14.55
C GLY A 538 -24.65 -3.39 14.16
N ASN A 539 -25.67 -3.80 14.92
CA ASN A 539 -27.04 -3.35 14.71
C ASN A 539 -27.22 -1.86 15.06
N ILE A 540 -26.66 -1.37 16.17
CA ILE A 540 -26.69 0.06 16.52
C ILE A 540 -26.05 0.89 15.41
N ILE A 541 -24.87 0.50 14.93
CA ILE A 541 -24.17 1.21 13.86
C ILE A 541 -25.06 1.31 12.61
N THR A 542 -25.60 0.18 12.16
CA THR A 542 -26.42 0.14 10.94
C THR A 542 -27.78 0.82 11.10
N ASP A 543 -28.36 0.85 12.30
CA ASP A 543 -29.55 1.66 12.60
C ASP A 543 -29.27 3.15 12.43
N GLY A 544 -28.14 3.63 12.96
CA GLY A 544 -27.67 4.99 12.77
C GLY A 544 -27.49 5.32 11.29
N MET A 545 -26.80 4.45 10.55
CA MET A 545 -26.59 4.60 9.10
C MET A 545 -27.92 4.69 8.35
N LEU A 546 -28.87 3.80 8.62
CA LEU A 546 -30.17 3.82 7.95
C LEU A 546 -30.97 5.08 8.30
N ALA A 547 -31.00 5.46 9.58
CA ALA A 547 -31.70 6.65 10.05
C ALA A 547 -31.13 7.93 9.43
N LYS A 548 -29.81 8.04 9.33
CA LYS A 548 -29.13 9.18 8.71
C LYS A 548 -29.35 9.20 7.21
N ALA A 549 -29.15 8.08 6.52
CA ALA A 549 -29.35 7.98 5.08
C ALA A 549 -30.77 8.38 4.66
N LYS A 550 -31.81 7.91 5.38
CA LYS A 550 -33.22 8.30 5.14
C LYS A 550 -33.48 9.81 5.29
N LYS A 551 -32.73 10.51 6.13
CA LYS A 551 -32.85 11.97 6.29
C LYS A 551 -32.05 12.75 5.23
N SER A 552 -31.03 12.12 4.64
CA SER A 552 -30.10 12.77 3.71
C SER A 552 -30.52 12.67 2.24
N THR A 553 -31.58 11.94 1.90
CA THR A 553 -32.07 11.82 0.51
C THR A 553 -33.60 11.75 0.44
N ALA A 554 -34.16 12.16 -0.71
CA ALA A 554 -35.56 11.94 -1.03
C ALA A 554 -35.85 10.51 -1.52
N LYS A 555 -34.82 9.71 -1.84
CA LYS A 555 -34.97 8.30 -2.24
C LYS A 555 -35.42 7.45 -1.05
N LYS A 556 -36.17 6.37 -1.34
CA LYS A 556 -36.55 5.37 -0.34
C LYS A 556 -35.36 4.45 -0.04
N VAL A 557 -34.56 4.79 0.97
CA VAL A 557 -33.46 3.93 1.45
C VAL A 557 -34.07 2.77 2.26
N VAL A 558 -33.92 1.54 1.76
CA VAL A 558 -34.60 0.36 2.33
C VAL A 558 -33.79 -0.37 3.40
N MET A 559 -32.45 -0.29 3.32
CA MET A 559 -31.56 -0.94 4.29
C MET A 559 -30.21 -0.25 4.36
N ALA A 560 -29.50 -0.48 5.46
CA ALA A 560 -28.10 -0.11 5.61
C ALA A 560 -27.28 -1.32 6.08
N PHE A 561 -26.00 -1.37 5.70
CA PHE A 561 -25.09 -2.43 6.12
C PHE A 561 -23.67 -1.93 6.41
N GLN A 562 -22.98 -2.66 7.29
CA GLN A 562 -21.63 -2.36 7.76
C GLN A 562 -20.82 -3.66 7.80
N ASN A 563 -19.64 -3.68 7.17
CA ASN A 563 -18.72 -4.80 7.27
C ASN A 563 -18.12 -4.90 8.68
N GLY A 564 -18.09 -6.10 9.23
CA GLY A 564 -17.55 -6.41 10.57
C GLY A 564 -16.04 -6.15 10.68
N GLY A 565 -15.33 -6.13 9.56
CA GLY A 565 -13.94 -5.70 9.44
C GLY A 565 -13.76 -4.22 9.80
N GLY A 566 -14.78 -3.39 9.54
CA GLY A 566 -14.79 -1.97 9.90
C GLY A 566 -15.00 -1.71 11.40
N ILE A 567 -15.60 -2.67 12.13
CA ILE A 567 -15.86 -2.56 13.58
C ILE A 567 -14.65 -3.14 14.33
N ARG A 568 -13.94 -2.30 15.08
CA ARG A 568 -12.59 -2.63 15.57
C ARG A 568 -12.51 -2.97 17.04
N GLU A 569 -13.35 -2.35 17.84
CA GLU A 569 -13.26 -2.44 19.30
C GLU A 569 -14.63 -2.34 19.95
N LYS A 570 -14.72 -2.73 21.23
CA LYS A 570 -15.91 -2.53 22.06
C LYS A 570 -16.02 -1.09 22.57
N ILE A 571 -17.22 -0.72 23.02
CA ILE A 571 -17.41 0.43 23.92
C ILE A 571 -17.65 -0.11 25.33
N PRO A 572 -16.77 0.16 26.31
CA PRO A 572 -16.93 -0.34 27.67
C PRO A 572 -18.14 0.30 28.36
N ALA A 573 -18.70 -0.40 29.36
CA ALA A 573 -19.70 0.15 30.25
C ALA A 573 -19.20 1.44 30.95
N GLY A 574 -20.12 2.33 31.28
CA GLY A 574 -19.85 3.65 31.84
C GLY A 574 -20.11 4.78 30.85
N ASN A 575 -19.56 5.96 31.14
CA ASN A 575 -19.74 7.14 30.29
C ASN A 575 -18.97 6.98 28.98
N VAL A 576 -19.70 7.10 27.86
CA VAL A 576 -19.13 6.94 26.53
C VAL A 576 -18.41 8.22 26.13
N THR A 577 -17.17 8.09 25.65
CA THR A 577 -16.38 9.22 25.13
C THR A 577 -16.32 9.21 23.60
N THR A 578 -16.03 10.37 23.00
CA THR A 578 -15.84 10.46 21.54
C THR A 578 -14.67 9.58 21.06
N GLY A 579 -13.57 9.50 21.83
CA GLY A 579 -12.42 8.66 21.49
C GLY A 579 -12.74 7.17 21.44
N GLN A 580 -13.61 6.67 22.33
CA GLN A 580 -14.09 5.29 22.27
C GLN A 580 -14.88 5.03 20.99
N ILE A 581 -15.76 5.95 20.58
CA ILE A 581 -16.54 5.83 19.34
C ILE A 581 -15.63 5.81 18.10
N ILE A 582 -14.63 6.69 18.06
CA ILE A 582 -13.61 6.68 16.99
C ILE A 582 -12.82 5.37 17.00
N THR A 583 -12.52 4.81 18.16
CA THR A 583 -11.79 3.53 18.25
C THR A 583 -12.61 2.36 17.71
N VAL A 584 -13.95 2.43 17.77
CA VAL A 584 -14.84 1.44 17.14
C VAL A 584 -14.78 1.54 15.61
N LEU A 585 -14.80 2.76 15.05
CA LEU A 585 -14.79 3.05 13.60
C LEU A 585 -13.62 4.01 13.25
N PRO A 586 -12.36 3.54 13.27
CA PRO A 586 -11.19 4.42 13.26
C PRO A 586 -10.71 4.81 11.86
N PHE A 587 -11.33 4.28 10.81
CA PHE A 587 -10.88 4.49 9.44
C PHE A 587 -11.39 5.78 8.82
N GLY A 588 -12.28 6.50 9.51
CA GLY A 588 -12.86 7.74 9.00
C GLY A 588 -13.64 7.52 7.70
N ASN A 589 -14.33 6.38 7.55
CA ASN A 589 -15.16 6.19 6.36
C ASN A 589 -16.33 7.17 6.39
N THR A 590 -16.84 7.43 5.21
CA THR A 590 -18.05 8.23 4.99
C THR A 590 -19.25 7.34 4.71
N LEU A 591 -20.45 7.86 4.97
CA LEU A 591 -21.72 7.21 4.66
C LEU A 591 -22.07 7.40 3.18
N ALA A 592 -22.16 6.30 2.44
CA ALA A 592 -22.56 6.27 1.04
C ALA A 592 -23.98 5.70 0.85
N ILE A 593 -24.70 6.23 -0.14
CA ILE A 593 -26.00 5.72 -0.61
C ILE A 593 -25.84 5.17 -2.02
N MET A 594 -26.35 3.97 -2.30
CA MET A 594 -26.18 3.29 -3.59
C MET A 594 -27.49 2.73 -4.13
N ASP A 595 -27.69 2.79 -5.45
CA ASP A 595 -28.77 2.08 -6.13
C ASP A 595 -28.25 0.75 -6.69
N VAL A 596 -28.76 -0.37 -6.18
CA VAL A 596 -28.37 -1.74 -6.57
C VAL A 596 -29.57 -2.56 -7.02
N THR A 597 -29.37 -3.51 -7.93
CA THR A 597 -30.40 -4.50 -8.27
C THR A 597 -30.54 -5.54 -7.16
N GLY A 598 -31.69 -6.21 -7.06
CA GLY A 598 -31.85 -7.30 -6.09
C GLY A 598 -30.87 -8.44 -6.32
N ALA A 599 -30.49 -8.71 -7.58
CA ALA A 599 -29.47 -9.71 -7.92
C ALA A 599 -28.09 -9.31 -7.37
N GLU A 600 -27.67 -8.06 -7.57
CA GLU A 600 -26.41 -7.52 -7.00
C GLU A 600 -26.42 -7.58 -5.47
N LEU A 601 -27.55 -7.21 -4.86
CA LEU A 601 -27.69 -7.24 -3.40
C LEU A 601 -27.59 -8.67 -2.84
N LYS A 602 -28.21 -9.66 -3.50
CA LYS A 602 -28.06 -11.08 -3.13
C LYS A 602 -26.61 -11.56 -3.29
N ALA A 603 -25.93 -11.17 -4.38
CA ALA A 603 -24.52 -11.51 -4.58
C ALA A 603 -23.63 -10.89 -3.49
N THR A 604 -23.91 -9.66 -3.06
CA THR A 604 -23.25 -9.01 -1.93
C THR A 604 -23.42 -9.82 -0.65
N PHE A 605 -24.64 -10.27 -0.33
CA PHE A 605 -24.87 -11.08 0.88
C PHE A 605 -24.30 -12.50 0.78
N GLU A 606 -24.29 -13.12 -0.40
CA GLU A 606 -23.59 -14.40 -0.64
C GLU A 606 -22.09 -14.29 -0.33
N HIS A 607 -21.45 -13.22 -0.82
CA HIS A 607 -20.04 -12.96 -0.51
C HIS A 607 -19.82 -12.69 0.98
N SER A 608 -20.75 -11.98 1.61
CA SER A 608 -20.67 -11.66 3.03
C SER A 608 -20.59 -12.90 3.92
N VAL A 609 -21.38 -13.93 3.61
CA VAL A 609 -21.47 -15.17 4.39
C VAL A 609 -20.62 -16.32 3.85
N LYS A 610 -19.72 -16.06 2.89
CA LYS A 610 -18.95 -17.10 2.17
C LYS A 610 -18.07 -17.98 3.06
N ASP A 611 -17.58 -17.44 4.18
CA ASP A 611 -16.69 -18.15 5.10
C ASP A 611 -17.42 -18.60 6.38
N ALA A 612 -18.68 -18.19 6.58
CA ALA A 612 -19.46 -18.57 7.77
C ALA A 612 -19.48 -20.10 7.95
N PRO A 613 -19.41 -20.62 9.20
CA PRO A 613 -19.39 -19.89 10.47
C PRO A 613 -18.01 -19.33 10.86
N LYS A 614 -16.97 -19.47 10.02
CA LYS A 614 -15.67 -18.84 10.27
C LYS A 614 -15.77 -17.32 10.09
N GLU A 615 -14.86 -16.61 10.74
CA GLU A 615 -14.80 -15.17 10.64
C GLU A 615 -14.40 -14.68 9.24
N ASN A 616 -15.11 -13.64 8.78
CA ASN A 616 -14.83 -12.88 7.58
C ASN A 616 -14.91 -11.38 7.90
N GLY A 617 -13.91 -10.58 7.49
CA GLY A 617 -14.00 -9.11 7.58
C GLY A 617 -15.22 -8.56 6.84
N GLY A 618 -15.59 -9.17 5.71
CA GLY A 618 -16.77 -8.83 4.93
C GLY A 618 -18.10 -9.36 5.48
N PHE A 619 -18.19 -9.87 6.71
CA PHE A 619 -19.50 -10.19 7.28
C PHE A 619 -20.30 -8.89 7.50
N LEU A 620 -21.53 -8.80 7.01
CA LEU A 620 -22.33 -7.58 7.00
C LEU A 620 -23.34 -7.59 8.14
N HIS A 621 -23.21 -6.62 9.04
CA HIS A 621 -24.30 -6.21 9.91
C HIS A 621 -25.34 -5.44 9.10
N ILE A 622 -26.62 -5.48 9.53
CA ILE A 622 -27.72 -4.90 8.75
C ILE A 622 -28.75 -4.15 9.62
N SER A 623 -29.39 -3.16 9.01
CA SER A 623 -30.63 -2.53 9.47
C SER A 623 -31.64 -2.42 8.33
N GLY A 624 -32.93 -2.47 8.65
CA GLY A 624 -34.02 -2.41 7.66
C GLY A 624 -34.25 -3.71 6.87
N ALA A 625 -33.52 -4.78 7.18
CA ALA A 625 -33.57 -6.04 6.47
C ALA A 625 -33.50 -7.26 7.40
N LYS A 626 -33.88 -8.42 6.86
CA LYS A 626 -33.67 -9.74 7.45
C LYS A 626 -33.00 -10.66 6.45
N VAL A 627 -31.95 -11.32 6.88
CA VAL A 627 -31.16 -12.29 6.11
C VAL A 627 -31.19 -13.63 6.82
N GLU A 628 -31.62 -14.67 6.11
CA GLU A 628 -31.46 -16.06 6.54
C GLU A 628 -30.51 -16.74 5.56
N TYR A 629 -29.51 -17.43 6.08
CA TYR A 629 -28.55 -18.18 5.28
C TYR A 629 -28.30 -19.56 5.90
N ASP A 630 -27.64 -20.44 5.16
CA ASP A 630 -27.29 -21.79 5.60
C ASP A 630 -25.79 -22.00 5.34
N SER A 631 -24.98 -21.92 6.40
CA SER A 631 -23.52 -22.06 6.30
C SER A 631 -23.04 -23.46 5.93
N SER A 632 -23.93 -24.47 6.00
CA SER A 632 -23.59 -25.84 5.58
C SER A 632 -23.54 -26.00 4.05
N LYS A 633 -24.08 -25.03 3.30
CA LYS A 633 -24.08 -25.02 1.83
C LYS A 633 -22.77 -24.47 1.26
N GLU A 634 -22.53 -24.78 -0.02
CA GLU A 634 -21.42 -24.23 -0.79
C GLU A 634 -21.49 -22.70 -0.85
N ALA A 635 -20.34 -22.04 -0.74
CA ALA A 635 -20.24 -20.58 -0.86
C ALA A 635 -20.80 -20.12 -2.22
N GLY A 636 -21.57 -19.03 -2.21
CA GLY A 636 -22.32 -18.56 -3.39
C GLY A 636 -23.71 -19.19 -3.56
N SER A 637 -24.11 -20.08 -2.66
CA SER A 637 -25.48 -20.64 -2.61
C SER A 637 -25.99 -20.77 -1.17
N ARG A 638 -25.58 -19.85 -0.30
CA ARG A 638 -25.86 -19.88 1.14
C ARG A 638 -27.09 -19.07 1.51
N ILE A 639 -27.44 -18.02 0.77
CA ILE A 639 -28.60 -17.18 1.08
C ILE A 639 -29.89 -17.96 0.86
N VAL A 640 -30.66 -18.12 1.93
CA VAL A 640 -31.97 -18.79 1.92
C VAL A 640 -33.09 -17.77 1.72
N SER A 641 -32.98 -16.60 2.36
CA SER A 641 -33.96 -15.52 2.28
C SER A 641 -33.29 -14.17 2.51
N LEU A 642 -33.67 -13.18 1.70
CA LEU A 642 -33.29 -11.78 1.88
C LEU A 642 -34.57 -10.92 1.76
N LYS A 643 -34.94 -10.26 2.84
CA LYS A 643 -36.14 -9.42 2.93
C LYS A 643 -35.80 -8.03 3.43
N TYR A 644 -36.52 -7.02 2.95
CA TYR A 644 -36.45 -5.67 3.51
C TYR A 644 -37.79 -5.28 4.15
N TYR A 645 -37.76 -4.39 5.14
CA TYR A 645 -38.97 -3.87 5.76
C TYR A 645 -39.60 -2.79 4.89
N ASP A 646 -40.78 -3.07 4.35
CA ASP A 646 -41.54 -2.10 3.59
C ASP A 646 -42.46 -1.28 4.51
N GLU A 647 -42.11 -0.02 4.72
CA GLU A 647 -42.88 0.89 5.58
C GLU A 647 -44.32 1.12 5.09
N ALA A 648 -44.57 0.99 3.79
CA ALA A 648 -45.91 1.18 3.23
C ALA A 648 -46.88 0.05 3.65
N THR A 649 -46.39 -1.19 3.62
CA THR A 649 -47.16 -2.39 3.99
C THR A 649 -46.96 -2.80 5.45
N LYS A 650 -45.98 -2.20 6.15
CA LYS A 650 -45.54 -2.55 7.50
C LYS A 650 -45.16 -4.03 7.65
N ALA A 651 -44.53 -4.59 6.60
CA ALA A 651 -44.17 -5.99 6.53
C ALA A 651 -42.79 -6.18 5.89
N TYR A 652 -42.13 -7.29 6.23
CA TYR A 652 -40.94 -7.73 5.51
C TYR A 652 -41.34 -8.40 4.19
N VAL A 653 -40.80 -7.91 3.09
CA VAL A 653 -41.07 -8.42 1.73
C VAL A 653 -39.77 -8.88 1.06
N ASP A 654 -39.87 -9.88 0.20
CA ASP A 654 -38.73 -10.49 -0.49
C ASP A 654 -38.06 -9.52 -1.47
N VAL A 655 -36.73 -9.53 -1.49
CA VAL A 655 -35.92 -8.86 -2.52
C VAL A 655 -36.04 -9.62 -3.83
N LYS A 656 -36.43 -8.92 -4.90
CA LYS A 656 -36.58 -9.47 -6.25
C LYS A 656 -35.42 -9.07 -7.15
N ASP A 657 -34.94 -10.01 -7.95
CA ASP A 657 -33.67 -9.87 -8.68
C ASP A 657 -33.64 -8.69 -9.66
N ASP A 658 -34.78 -8.43 -10.32
CA ASP A 658 -34.97 -7.43 -11.36
C ASP A 658 -35.39 -6.04 -10.85
N GLU A 659 -35.70 -5.92 -9.56
CA GLU A 659 -36.03 -4.65 -8.94
C GLU A 659 -34.76 -3.92 -8.46
N LYS A 660 -34.82 -2.58 -8.44
CA LYS A 660 -33.75 -1.72 -7.89
C LYS A 660 -34.10 -1.26 -6.48
N TYR A 661 -33.08 -1.22 -5.64
CA TYR A 661 -33.16 -0.82 -4.24
C TYR A 661 -32.10 0.23 -3.93
N THR A 662 -32.48 1.25 -3.16
CA THR A 662 -31.53 2.21 -2.61
C THR A 662 -31.10 1.73 -1.23
N VAL A 663 -29.79 1.57 -1.02
CA VAL A 663 -29.18 1.05 0.21
C VAL A 663 -28.11 2.01 0.72
N ALA A 664 -27.70 1.88 1.99
CA ALA A 664 -26.61 2.67 2.57
C ALA A 664 -25.49 1.78 3.12
N THR A 665 -24.24 2.20 2.98
CA THR A 665 -23.06 1.50 3.52
C THR A 665 -21.91 2.48 3.75
N ASN A 666 -20.82 2.05 4.39
CA ASN A 666 -19.59 2.85 4.42
C ASN A 666 -18.90 2.89 3.04
N ALA A 667 -18.16 3.96 2.75
CA ALA A 667 -17.51 4.17 1.46
C ALA A 667 -16.51 3.07 1.07
N PHE A 668 -15.75 2.51 2.00
CA PHE A 668 -14.85 1.36 1.74
C PHE A 668 -15.62 0.17 1.13
N THR A 669 -16.74 -0.20 1.73
CA THR A 669 -17.60 -1.30 1.25
C THR A 669 -18.29 -0.92 -0.05
N ALA A 670 -18.72 0.34 -0.21
CA ALA A 670 -19.32 0.85 -1.43
C ALA A 670 -18.38 0.72 -2.64
N LYS A 671 -17.10 1.03 -2.46
CA LYS A 671 -16.03 0.91 -3.47
C LYS A 671 -15.62 -0.54 -3.78
N GLY A 672 -16.24 -1.53 -3.14
CA GLY A 672 -15.94 -2.95 -3.33
C GLY A 672 -14.87 -3.52 -2.41
N GLY A 673 -14.51 -2.80 -1.34
CA GLY A 673 -13.64 -3.30 -0.26
C GLY A 673 -14.13 -4.64 0.31
N ASP A 674 -13.24 -5.40 0.96
CA ASP A 674 -13.49 -6.79 1.38
C ASP A 674 -13.91 -7.75 0.24
N GLY A 675 -13.81 -7.34 -1.03
CA GLY A 675 -14.13 -8.14 -2.21
C GLY A 675 -15.58 -8.06 -2.68
N PHE A 676 -16.33 -7.03 -2.26
CA PHE A 676 -17.71 -6.80 -2.72
C PHE A 676 -17.78 -6.26 -4.15
N SER A 677 -17.36 -7.08 -5.12
CA SER A 677 -17.28 -6.72 -6.55
C SER A 677 -18.58 -6.18 -7.15
N ALA A 678 -19.75 -6.67 -6.73
CA ALA A 678 -21.05 -6.15 -7.18
C ALA A 678 -21.27 -4.70 -6.76
N LEU A 679 -20.81 -4.31 -5.56
CA LEU A 679 -20.87 -2.93 -5.08
C LEU A 679 -19.82 -2.06 -5.78
N GLY A 680 -18.58 -2.55 -5.90
CA GLY A 680 -17.52 -1.85 -6.65
C GLY A 680 -17.93 -1.53 -8.08
N LYS A 681 -18.55 -2.49 -8.78
CA LYS A 681 -19.11 -2.25 -10.11
C LYS A 681 -20.23 -1.20 -10.11
N ALA A 682 -21.14 -1.24 -9.12
CA ALA A 682 -22.17 -0.22 -9.01
C ALA A 682 -21.60 1.19 -8.72
N TYR A 683 -20.51 1.24 -7.96
CA TYR A 683 -19.75 2.46 -7.69
C TYR A 683 -19.14 3.02 -8.99
N GLU A 684 -18.41 2.20 -9.74
CA GLU A 684 -17.79 2.55 -11.04
C GLU A 684 -18.84 3.01 -12.07
N GLU A 685 -20.05 2.45 -12.04
CA GLU A 685 -21.17 2.87 -12.89
C GLU A 685 -21.84 4.18 -12.42
N GLY A 686 -21.31 4.85 -11.39
CA GLY A 686 -21.82 6.11 -10.86
C GLY A 686 -23.16 5.98 -10.12
N ARG A 687 -23.52 4.78 -9.65
CA ARG A 687 -24.79 4.52 -8.94
C ARG A 687 -24.70 4.79 -7.43
N VAL A 688 -23.71 5.57 -7.01
CA VAL A 688 -23.41 5.89 -5.61
C VAL A 688 -23.45 7.39 -5.37
N THR A 689 -23.77 7.78 -4.15
CA THR A 689 -23.59 9.13 -3.64
C THR A 689 -22.93 9.02 -2.28
N ASP A 690 -21.68 9.45 -2.19
CA ASP A 690 -21.02 9.66 -0.91
C ASP A 690 -21.57 10.94 -0.27
N LEU A 691 -22.03 10.84 0.98
CA LEU A 691 -22.58 11.98 1.70
C LEU A 691 -21.50 12.81 2.42
N GLY A 692 -20.25 12.35 2.46
CA GLY A 692 -19.16 12.98 3.21
C GLY A 692 -19.36 12.94 4.73
N LEU A 693 -20.37 12.20 5.21
CA LEU A 693 -20.74 12.12 6.62
C LEU A 693 -19.92 11.03 7.31
N SER A 694 -19.12 11.41 8.30
CA SER A 694 -18.27 10.50 9.06
C SER A 694 -19.06 9.37 9.75
N ASP A 695 -18.54 8.15 9.63
CA ASP A 695 -19.10 6.94 10.23
C ASP A 695 -19.14 6.99 11.78
N TRP A 696 -18.08 7.49 12.42
CA TRP A 696 -18.03 7.63 13.88
C TRP A 696 -18.95 8.75 14.38
N GLU A 697 -19.13 9.84 13.62
CA GLU A 697 -20.08 10.92 13.98
C GLU A 697 -21.52 10.41 13.89
N ASN A 698 -21.80 9.60 12.87
CA ASN A 698 -23.09 8.97 12.70
C ASN A 698 -23.39 7.98 13.84
N LEU A 699 -22.40 7.18 14.27
CA LEU A 699 -22.54 6.32 15.46
C LEU A 699 -22.78 7.16 16.72
N LYS A 700 -22.07 8.28 16.90
CA LYS A 700 -22.28 9.21 18.02
C LYS A 700 -23.71 9.78 18.04
N GLU A 701 -24.22 10.25 16.91
CA GLU A 701 -25.60 10.75 16.79
C GLU A 701 -26.60 9.64 17.14
N GLN A 702 -26.35 8.42 16.68
CA GLN A 702 -27.22 7.29 16.98
C GLN A 702 -27.24 6.96 18.48
N LEU A 703 -26.08 6.88 19.13
CA LEU A 703 -26.00 6.62 20.58
C LEU A 703 -26.74 7.70 21.39
N LEU A 704 -26.58 8.97 21.01
CA LEU A 704 -27.31 10.10 21.60
C LEU A 704 -28.84 9.96 21.46
N SER A 705 -29.31 9.38 20.35
CA SER A 705 -30.74 9.24 20.08
C SER A 705 -31.45 8.18 20.92
N LEU A 706 -30.71 7.16 21.39
CA LEU A 706 -31.28 5.96 22.01
C LEU A 706 -31.72 6.17 23.48
N LYS A 707 -31.23 7.22 24.16
CA LYS A 707 -31.50 7.58 25.58
C LYS A 707 -31.13 6.52 26.63
N GLU A 708 -31.55 5.27 26.46
CA GLU A 708 -31.14 4.08 27.20
C GLU A 708 -30.69 3.01 26.19
N ILE A 709 -29.52 2.40 26.44
CA ILE A 709 -28.97 1.40 25.53
C ILE A 709 -29.10 0.02 26.19
N ASN A 710 -30.24 -0.62 25.95
CA ASN A 710 -30.45 -2.04 26.21
C ASN A 710 -30.65 -2.72 24.86
N TYR A 711 -29.54 -3.10 24.23
CA TYR A 711 -29.53 -3.54 22.84
C TYR A 711 -29.09 -5.01 22.77
N GLN A 712 -29.93 -5.84 22.17
CA GLN A 712 -29.69 -7.28 21.99
C GLN A 712 -29.80 -7.63 20.50
N PRO A 713 -29.13 -8.70 20.02
CA PRO A 713 -29.40 -9.23 18.69
C PRO A 713 -30.89 -9.55 18.50
N GLU A 714 -31.46 -9.15 17.37
CA GLU A 714 -32.92 -9.19 17.11
C GLU A 714 -33.31 -10.29 16.10
N GLY A 715 -32.34 -11.09 15.65
CA GLY A 715 -32.54 -12.07 14.58
C GLY A 715 -32.72 -11.39 13.22
N ARG A 716 -31.93 -10.34 12.97
CA ARG A 716 -31.77 -9.72 11.65
C ARG A 716 -30.98 -10.65 10.74
N ILE A 717 -29.99 -11.38 11.28
CA ILE A 717 -29.12 -12.28 10.51
C ILE A 717 -29.11 -13.66 11.17
N ILE A 718 -29.61 -14.68 10.47
CA ILE A 718 -29.82 -16.02 11.02
C ILE A 718 -29.13 -17.08 10.16
N ASP A 719 -28.23 -17.86 10.77
CA ASP A 719 -27.68 -19.09 10.18
C ASP A 719 -28.54 -20.30 10.55
N LYS A 720 -29.22 -20.89 9.56
CA LYS A 720 -30.10 -22.04 9.75
C LYS A 720 -29.34 -23.33 10.09
N ALA A 721 -28.05 -23.42 9.75
CA ALA A 721 -27.25 -24.60 10.09
C ALA A 721 -27.04 -24.71 11.61
N ILE A 722 -26.89 -23.58 12.30
CA ILE A 722 -26.62 -23.53 13.74
C ILE A 722 -27.91 -23.67 14.55
N VAL A 723 -29.02 -23.07 14.09
CA VAL A 723 -30.31 -23.11 14.80
C VAL A 723 -30.90 -24.52 14.88
N ASN A 724 -30.62 -25.41 13.90
CA ASN A 724 -31.13 -26.79 13.89
C ASN A 724 -30.31 -27.78 14.74
N THR A 725 -29.28 -27.33 15.45
CA THR A 725 -28.39 -28.18 16.29
C THR A 725 -28.57 -27.97 17.80
N LYS A 726 -29.49 -27.09 18.21
CA LYS A 726 -29.98 -26.94 19.59
C LYS A 726 -31.45 -27.32 19.65
#